data_AF-A0A945SCV8-F1
#
_entry.id   AF-A0A945SCV8-F1
#
_cell.length_a   1.000
_cell.length_b   1.000
_cell.length_c   1.000
_cell.angle_alpha   90.00
_cell.angle_beta   90.00
_cell.angle_gamma   90.00
#
_symmetry.space_group_name_H-M   'P 1'
#
loop_
_entity.id
_entity.type
_entity.pdbx_description
1 polymer ?
#
loop_
_entity_poly.entity_id
_entity_poly.type
_entity_poly.pdbx_seq_one_letter_code
_entity_poly.pdbx_strand_id
1 'polypeptide(L)'
;MCPLALFALVLLPVVLAAAPPTIQEGFEGGIPEFHTYRAGYVADTAHARTGVLSLRVDPKDSPTGGAYFKLDGVIDTEQDYEFSAWVWAGSDGAVSLYVSAAGEKSRFTVSRTGGGVKGKWVKLIGHIRRKQWKGADRDVMLAMTTRGTSWFDDVILRTTELPDPPIETWPMVEETLRLAADDRVTTLAPGETAILDARCGALAPDLRRVSISRPDTPHAALDADGVLTFAINAAKPLSVTGTLALEHGDDLRPGLRAYVLCDTTLLAAPMVGAPPWESTGGKMTNPAPDIAGAVPPKQIALSTWLLPAGRHYLTIAGPHFRPGGLFRSLTITASMDLPEEPRYSYALFSDTHVGQGRSTWMNHKLSGPGTSELSRTFTSLRESDVAFAIIAGDMVDGATRPQFAQLADVLKTSGLPVFGCVGNHDAYHASSRADQLELLPSMFPGGKTSYVLERLPLRFIVLDASYWRTLDGGFTETYDRAKTRGIGIKPEQIEWLRETLAADTTTPTIIVWHYVFSNRGGVSSCGYKLRTSRDNRIFGILEASPNVIASLNGHTHWNSVDVAGGITCIQNAAFVEWPNMYRVFRVHDDRLEWEVRLADSFGFVRESFVPEKALSWMISTQPGDLAGRVLLRRGKQ
;
A
#
# COMPACT_ATOMS: atom_id res chain seq x y z
N MET A 1 -44.24 21.20 57.41
CA MET A 1 -42.81 21.07 57.05
C MET A 1 -42.74 20.75 55.56
N CYS A 2 -42.30 21.70 54.73
CA CYS A 2 -42.17 21.56 53.27
C CYS A 2 -41.00 20.64 52.90
N PRO A 3 -41.09 19.83 51.83
CA PRO A 3 -39.92 19.12 51.30
C PRO A 3 -39.13 20.06 50.38
N LEU A 4 -37.81 20.12 50.60
CA LEU A 4 -36.85 20.75 49.68
C LEU A 4 -36.78 19.94 48.38
N ALA A 5 -37.02 20.59 47.25
CA ALA A 5 -36.72 20.08 45.92
C ALA A 5 -35.23 20.30 45.62
N LEU A 6 -34.50 19.21 45.36
CA LEU A 6 -33.11 19.22 44.91
C LEU A 6 -33.10 19.49 43.39
N PHE A 7 -32.71 20.70 42.98
CA PHE A 7 -32.50 21.02 41.57
C PHE A 7 -31.18 20.41 41.09
N ALA A 8 -31.26 19.41 40.21
CA ALA A 8 -30.11 18.91 39.46
C ALA A 8 -29.70 19.98 38.43
N LEU A 9 -28.49 20.52 38.59
CA LEU A 9 -27.89 21.45 37.64
C LEU A 9 -27.43 20.64 36.41
N VAL A 10 -28.24 20.64 35.35
CA VAL A 10 -27.85 20.09 34.05
C VAL A 10 -26.81 21.03 33.45
N LEU A 11 -25.54 20.65 33.50
CA LEU A 11 -24.47 21.27 32.71
C LEU A 11 -24.73 20.95 31.24
N LEU A 12 -25.41 21.85 30.54
CA LEU A 12 -25.43 21.86 29.07
C LEU A 12 -24.00 22.06 28.57
N PRO A 13 -23.53 21.28 27.57
CA PRO A 13 -22.25 21.54 26.96
C PRO A 13 -22.28 22.94 26.34
N VAL A 14 -21.37 23.80 26.78
CA VAL A 14 -21.08 25.05 26.09
C VAL A 14 -20.50 24.65 24.74
N VAL A 15 -21.33 24.65 23.70
CA VAL A 15 -20.86 24.60 22.31
C VAL A 15 -20.11 25.91 22.09
N LEU A 16 -18.78 25.90 22.20
CA LEU A 16 -17.98 27.00 21.67
C LEU A 16 -18.33 27.11 20.18
N ALA A 17 -18.87 28.26 19.78
CA ALA A 17 -19.07 28.55 18.37
C ALA A 17 -17.73 28.41 17.65
N ALA A 18 -17.68 27.57 16.61
CA ALA A 18 -16.49 27.43 15.79
C ALA A 18 -16.10 28.81 15.24
N ALA A 19 -14.80 29.10 15.18
CA ALA A 19 -14.30 30.33 14.58
C ALA A 19 -14.86 30.47 13.14
N PRO A 20 -15.24 31.68 12.72
CA PRO A 20 -15.77 31.89 11.37
C PRO A 20 -14.72 31.46 10.34
N PRO A 21 -15.15 30.88 9.21
CA PRO A 21 -14.23 30.43 8.18
C PRO A 21 -13.46 31.62 7.60
N THR A 22 -12.18 31.39 7.35
CA THR A 22 -11.24 32.32 6.71
C THR A 22 -11.69 32.72 5.29
N ILE A 23 -12.29 31.79 4.54
CA ILE A 23 -13.01 32.04 3.29
C ILE A 23 -14.34 31.31 3.37
N GLN A 24 -15.43 31.98 2.99
CA GLN A 24 -16.72 31.36 2.74
C GLN A 24 -17.39 32.09 1.57
N GLU A 25 -17.31 31.49 0.39
CA GLU A 25 -17.79 32.10 -0.84
C GLU A 25 -18.75 31.20 -1.61
N GLY A 26 -20.00 31.66 -1.72
CA GLY A 26 -21.02 31.10 -2.60
C GLY A 26 -21.21 31.89 -3.90
N PHE A 27 -20.46 32.97 -4.11
CA PHE A 27 -20.49 33.79 -5.34
C PHE A 27 -21.82 34.50 -5.63
N GLU A 28 -22.64 34.72 -4.59
CA GLU A 28 -23.91 35.46 -4.67
C GLU A 28 -23.73 36.99 -4.71
N GLY A 29 -22.55 37.47 -4.28
CA GLY A 29 -22.20 38.89 -4.25
C GLY A 29 -21.26 39.32 -5.38
N GLY A 30 -20.54 40.43 -5.18
CA GLY A 30 -19.44 40.80 -6.07
C GLY A 30 -18.34 39.75 -6.03
N ILE A 31 -17.87 39.29 -7.20
CA ILE A 31 -16.83 38.26 -7.28
C ILE A 31 -15.54 38.80 -6.63
N PRO A 32 -14.91 38.06 -5.70
CA PRO A 32 -13.64 38.44 -5.11
C PRO A 32 -12.56 38.70 -6.17
N GLU A 33 -11.53 39.49 -5.84
CA GLU A 33 -10.41 39.71 -6.75
C GLU A 33 -9.65 38.40 -6.99
N PHE A 34 -10.02 37.70 -8.06
CA PHE A 34 -9.36 36.49 -8.50
C PHE A 34 -8.19 36.81 -9.40
N HIS A 35 -7.10 36.11 -9.16
CA HIS A 35 -6.08 35.92 -10.17
C HIS A 35 -6.48 34.72 -11.03
N THR A 36 -6.10 34.74 -12.31
CA THR A 36 -6.44 33.66 -13.25
C THR A 36 -5.22 33.09 -13.91
N TYR A 37 -5.36 31.84 -14.35
CA TYR A 37 -4.39 31.19 -15.21
C TYR A 37 -5.13 30.60 -16.40
N ARG A 38 -4.95 31.21 -17.58
CA ARG A 38 -5.53 30.74 -18.85
C ARG A 38 -7.03 30.44 -18.73
N ALA A 39 -7.79 31.28 -18.03
CA ALA A 39 -9.23 31.12 -17.87
C ALA A 39 -9.93 32.48 -17.72
N GLY A 40 -11.19 32.52 -18.14
CA GLY A 40 -12.15 33.52 -17.69
C GLY A 40 -12.99 32.98 -16.54
N TYR A 41 -13.64 33.89 -15.82
CA TYR A 41 -14.61 33.52 -14.79
C TYR A 41 -15.79 34.49 -14.79
N VAL A 42 -16.96 33.99 -14.41
CA VAL A 42 -18.17 34.77 -14.21
C VAL A 42 -19.07 34.04 -13.21
N ALA A 43 -19.73 34.78 -12.32
CA ALA A 43 -20.80 34.23 -11.50
C ALA A 43 -22.07 34.19 -12.37
N ASP A 44 -22.63 33.01 -12.59
CA ASP A 44 -23.83 32.85 -13.41
C ASP A 44 -24.80 31.82 -12.82
N THR A 45 -26.01 31.78 -13.39
CA THR A 45 -27.15 30.99 -12.91
C THR A 45 -27.22 29.60 -13.53
N ALA A 46 -26.33 29.25 -14.48
CA ALA A 46 -26.46 28.04 -15.28
C ALA A 46 -26.42 26.76 -14.43
N HIS A 47 -25.58 26.79 -13.40
CA HIS A 47 -25.46 25.75 -12.38
C HIS A 47 -25.27 26.40 -11.02
N ALA A 48 -26.33 26.94 -10.41
CA ALA A 48 -26.33 27.37 -9.01
C ALA A 48 -26.49 26.15 -8.08
N ARG A 49 -25.85 26.13 -6.91
CA ARG A 49 -26.06 25.05 -5.92
C ARG A 49 -26.77 25.54 -4.66
N THR A 50 -26.19 26.51 -3.97
CA THR A 50 -26.66 26.94 -2.64
C THR A 50 -27.50 28.20 -2.66
N GLY A 51 -27.39 29.01 -3.73
CA GLY A 51 -28.22 30.19 -3.98
C GLY A 51 -28.59 30.34 -5.45
N VAL A 52 -28.38 31.54 -6.01
CA VAL A 52 -28.76 31.93 -7.37
C VAL A 52 -27.58 31.86 -8.34
N LEU A 53 -26.35 31.97 -7.84
CA LEU A 53 -25.14 32.05 -8.64
C LEU A 53 -24.12 30.98 -8.24
N SER A 54 -23.29 30.58 -9.19
CA SER A 54 -22.04 29.86 -8.94
C SER A 54 -20.94 30.46 -9.81
N LEU A 55 -19.69 30.32 -9.38
CA LEU A 55 -18.54 30.73 -10.19
C LEU A 55 -18.32 29.75 -11.34
N ARG A 56 -18.64 30.17 -12.57
CA ARG A 56 -18.22 29.49 -13.79
C ARG A 56 -16.76 29.84 -14.09
N VAL A 57 -15.91 28.83 -14.25
CA VAL A 57 -14.52 28.96 -14.69
C VAL A 57 -14.37 28.31 -16.05
N ASP A 58 -13.84 29.07 -17.01
CA ASP A 58 -13.79 28.68 -18.41
C ASP A 58 -12.35 28.81 -18.96
N PRO A 59 -11.63 27.69 -19.18
CA PRO A 59 -10.31 27.73 -19.77
C PRO A 59 -10.28 28.43 -21.13
N LYS A 60 -9.31 29.33 -21.33
CA LYS A 60 -9.08 30.10 -22.56
C LYS A 60 -7.80 29.64 -23.23
N ASP A 61 -7.88 29.38 -24.54
CA ASP A 61 -6.73 29.05 -25.40
C ASP A 61 -5.88 27.86 -24.89
N SER A 62 -6.46 27.04 -24.00
CA SER A 62 -5.81 25.91 -23.35
C SER A 62 -6.88 24.94 -22.83
N PRO A 63 -6.65 23.62 -22.86
CA PRO A 63 -7.61 22.66 -22.31
C PRO A 63 -7.78 22.80 -20.79
N THR A 64 -6.87 23.49 -20.11
CA THR A 64 -6.83 23.65 -18.66
C THR A 64 -6.70 25.12 -18.29
N GLY A 65 -7.43 25.55 -17.24
CA GLY A 65 -7.31 26.88 -16.66
C GLY A 65 -7.88 26.94 -15.25
N GLY A 66 -7.80 28.10 -14.60
CA GLY A 66 -8.31 28.25 -13.24
C GLY A 66 -8.42 29.68 -12.73
N ALA A 67 -9.07 29.80 -11.58
CA ALA A 67 -9.17 31.02 -10.77
C ALA A 67 -8.66 30.72 -9.34
N TYR A 68 -8.09 31.69 -8.66
CA TYR A 68 -7.49 31.46 -7.34
C TYR A 68 -7.60 32.64 -6.38
N PHE A 69 -7.88 32.31 -5.11
CA PHE A 69 -7.84 33.23 -3.98
C PHE A 69 -6.40 33.44 -3.55
N LYS A 70 -6.02 34.70 -3.28
CA LYS A 70 -4.79 35.02 -2.55
C LYS A 70 -5.00 34.83 -1.06
N LEU A 71 -4.05 34.19 -0.40
CA LEU A 71 -4.13 33.82 1.01
C LEU A 71 -3.06 34.51 1.87
N ASP A 72 -2.18 35.33 1.30
CA ASP A 72 -1.17 36.07 2.07
C ASP A 72 -1.83 37.02 3.07
N GLY A 73 -1.39 36.94 4.34
CA GLY A 73 -1.97 37.69 5.46
C GLY A 73 -3.35 37.18 5.92
N VAL A 74 -3.89 36.16 5.27
CA VAL A 74 -5.18 35.53 5.59
C VAL A 74 -4.99 34.20 6.31
N ILE A 75 -3.87 33.51 6.03
CA ILE A 75 -3.48 32.27 6.71
C ILE A 75 -2.42 32.54 7.79
N ASP A 76 -2.58 31.84 8.91
CA ASP A 76 -1.57 31.60 9.93
C ASP A 76 -0.92 30.23 9.70
N THR A 77 0.39 30.20 9.41
CA THR A 77 1.15 28.98 9.12
C THR A 77 1.34 28.07 10.33
N GLU A 78 0.98 28.50 11.53
CA GLU A 78 1.03 27.66 12.73
C GLU A 78 -0.25 26.83 12.94
N GLN A 79 -1.26 27.01 12.07
CA GLN A 79 -2.56 26.36 12.16
C GLN A 79 -2.76 25.28 11.09
N ASP A 80 -3.64 24.32 11.38
CA ASP A 80 -4.19 23.42 10.37
C ASP A 80 -5.40 24.07 9.67
N TYR A 81 -5.60 23.75 8.40
CA TYR A 81 -6.73 24.22 7.61
C TYR A 81 -7.45 23.07 6.92
N GLU A 82 -8.77 23.20 6.81
CA GLU A 82 -9.58 22.49 5.84
C GLU A 82 -9.98 23.46 4.74
N PHE A 83 -9.82 23.04 3.49
CA PHE A 83 -10.35 23.75 2.34
C PHE A 83 -11.30 22.85 1.56
N SER A 84 -12.41 23.40 1.09
CA SER A 84 -13.38 22.65 0.32
C SER A 84 -14.09 23.51 -0.70
N ALA A 85 -14.62 22.89 -1.74
CA ALA A 85 -15.50 23.52 -2.71
C ALA A 85 -16.48 22.47 -3.25
N TRP A 86 -17.71 22.87 -3.51
CA TRP A 86 -18.58 22.09 -4.38
C TRP A 86 -18.22 22.39 -5.83
N VAL A 87 -18.12 21.33 -6.63
CA VAL A 87 -17.73 21.43 -8.03
C VAL A 87 -18.73 20.72 -8.93
N TRP A 88 -19.14 21.40 -10.00
CA TRP A 88 -19.87 20.82 -11.12
C TRP A 88 -18.94 20.78 -12.32
N ALA A 89 -18.45 19.58 -12.62
CA ALA A 89 -17.44 19.42 -13.66
C ALA A 89 -18.07 19.37 -15.06
N GLY A 90 -17.38 19.99 -16.02
CA GLY A 90 -17.70 19.94 -17.45
C GLY A 90 -17.50 18.56 -18.08
N SER A 91 -17.42 18.52 -19.41
CA SER A 91 -17.38 17.28 -20.21
C SER A 91 -16.28 16.30 -19.81
N ASP A 92 -15.15 16.82 -19.35
CA ASP A 92 -13.94 16.04 -19.04
C ASP A 92 -13.90 15.55 -17.59
N GLY A 93 -14.83 16.02 -16.74
CA GLY A 93 -14.95 15.61 -15.34
C GLY A 93 -13.78 15.99 -14.43
N ALA A 94 -12.74 16.65 -14.95
CA ALA A 94 -11.48 16.84 -14.24
C ALA A 94 -11.38 18.25 -13.62
N VAL A 95 -11.61 18.33 -12.32
CA VAL A 95 -11.47 19.52 -11.50
C VAL A 95 -10.45 19.27 -10.39
N SER A 96 -9.73 20.31 -9.97
CA SER A 96 -8.85 20.23 -8.83
C SER A 96 -8.85 21.50 -8.00
N LEU A 97 -8.85 21.30 -6.70
CA LEU A 97 -8.72 22.33 -5.68
C LEU A 97 -7.37 22.12 -4.98
N TYR A 98 -6.50 23.11 -4.97
CA TYR A 98 -5.19 22.97 -4.31
C TYR A 98 -4.71 24.26 -3.69
N VAL A 99 -3.90 24.14 -2.64
CA VAL A 99 -3.15 25.24 -2.07
C VAL A 99 -1.69 25.17 -2.50
N SER A 100 -1.12 26.29 -2.89
CA SER A 100 0.29 26.38 -3.29
C SER A 100 0.95 27.62 -2.70
N ALA A 101 2.26 27.53 -2.48
CA ALA A 101 3.09 28.62 -1.99
C ALA A 101 4.34 28.78 -2.85
N ALA A 102 4.85 30.00 -2.96
CA ALA A 102 6.18 30.29 -3.48
C ALA A 102 7.22 30.09 -2.37
N GLY A 103 8.12 29.12 -2.54
CA GLY A 103 9.28 28.97 -1.66
C GLY A 103 10.46 29.84 -2.13
N GLU A 104 11.67 29.52 -1.65
CA GLU A 104 12.88 30.24 -2.02
C GLU A 104 13.24 30.13 -3.51
N LYS A 105 13.06 28.93 -4.10
CA LYS A 105 13.50 28.62 -5.48
C LYS A 105 12.37 28.52 -6.50
N SER A 106 11.17 28.11 -6.06
CA SER A 106 10.03 27.88 -6.95
C SER A 106 8.71 27.80 -6.18
N ARG A 107 7.60 27.95 -6.92
CA ARG A 107 6.26 27.65 -6.41
C ARG A 107 6.03 26.14 -6.37
N PHE A 108 5.43 25.67 -5.29
CA PHE A 108 5.10 24.26 -5.09
C PHE A 108 3.68 24.10 -4.51
N THR A 109 3.08 22.94 -4.72
CA THR A 109 1.77 22.61 -4.15
C THR A 109 1.96 22.16 -2.70
N VAL A 110 1.26 22.81 -1.78
CA VAL A 110 1.24 22.46 -0.35
C VAL A 110 0.28 21.30 -0.12
N SER A 111 -0.94 21.40 -0.66
CA SER A 111 -1.97 20.37 -0.57
C SER A 111 -2.90 20.43 -1.78
N ARG A 112 -3.46 19.29 -2.17
CA ARG A 112 -4.32 19.17 -3.36
C ARG A 112 -5.37 18.09 -3.18
N THR A 113 -6.56 18.40 -3.65
CA THR A 113 -7.65 17.44 -3.87
C THR A 113 -8.16 17.61 -5.30
N GLY A 114 -8.69 16.54 -5.90
CA GLY A 114 -9.15 16.56 -7.28
C GLY A 114 -10.22 15.51 -7.50
N GLY A 115 -11.05 15.74 -8.51
CA GLY A 115 -12.19 14.91 -8.82
C GLY A 115 -13.18 15.68 -9.68
N GLY A 116 -14.46 15.32 -9.55
CA GLY A 116 -15.53 15.85 -10.36
C GLY A 116 -16.19 14.75 -11.17
N VAL A 117 -17.49 14.89 -11.36
CA VAL A 117 -18.29 13.99 -12.19
C VAL A 117 -19.07 14.86 -13.14
N LYS A 118 -18.98 14.56 -14.44
CA LYS A 118 -19.69 15.30 -15.48
C LYS A 118 -21.18 15.39 -15.12
N GLY A 119 -21.69 16.61 -15.03
CA GLY A 119 -23.11 16.88 -14.80
C GLY A 119 -23.61 16.55 -13.40
N LYS A 120 -22.72 16.46 -12.39
CA LYS A 120 -23.10 16.29 -10.98
C LYS A 120 -22.25 17.19 -10.09
N TRP A 121 -22.89 17.71 -9.04
CA TRP A 121 -22.19 18.36 -7.94
C TRP A 121 -21.44 17.34 -7.09
N VAL A 122 -20.16 17.59 -6.85
CA VAL A 122 -19.31 16.80 -5.95
C VAL A 122 -18.61 17.76 -5.00
N LYS A 123 -18.53 17.42 -3.72
CA LYS A 123 -17.73 18.20 -2.77
C LYS A 123 -16.30 17.71 -2.82
N LEU A 124 -15.36 18.60 -3.14
CA LEU A 124 -13.93 18.36 -2.96
C LEU A 124 -13.52 18.91 -1.60
N ILE A 125 -12.78 18.13 -0.82
CA ILE A 125 -12.23 18.52 0.48
C ILE A 125 -10.75 18.19 0.47
N GLY A 126 -9.94 19.10 1.00
CA GLY A 126 -8.52 18.93 1.25
C GLY A 126 -8.13 19.58 2.57
N HIS A 127 -6.94 19.21 3.04
CA HIS A 127 -6.43 19.63 4.34
C HIS A 127 -5.00 20.13 4.21
N ILE A 128 -4.63 21.10 5.04
CA ILE A 128 -3.27 21.59 5.20
C ILE A 128 -2.91 21.44 6.67
N ARG A 129 -1.80 20.77 6.95
CA ARG A 129 -1.27 20.66 8.32
C ARG A 129 -0.29 21.79 8.58
N ARG A 130 -0.22 22.29 9.81
CA ARG A 130 0.76 23.28 10.26
C ARG A 130 2.19 22.90 9.89
N LYS A 131 2.53 21.61 10.02
CA LYS A 131 3.85 21.04 9.70
C LYS A 131 4.20 21.06 8.20
N GLN A 132 3.25 21.31 7.30
CA GLN A 132 3.49 21.37 5.85
C GLN A 132 3.97 22.75 5.39
N TRP A 133 3.75 23.78 6.19
CA TRP A 133 4.25 25.12 5.92
C TRP A 133 5.75 25.18 6.14
N LYS A 134 6.42 25.98 5.33
CA LYS A 134 7.84 26.33 5.50
C LYS A 134 7.93 27.80 5.89
N GLY A 135 8.90 28.16 6.73
CA GLY A 135 9.06 29.54 7.20
C GLY A 135 9.31 30.60 6.11
N ALA A 136 9.63 30.18 4.88
CA ALA A 136 9.82 31.05 3.72
C ALA A 136 8.62 31.06 2.74
N ASP A 137 7.52 30.38 3.06
CA ASP A 137 6.35 30.30 2.20
C ASP A 137 5.64 31.65 2.09
N ARG A 138 5.38 32.07 0.85
CA ARG A 138 4.75 33.34 0.48
C ARG A 138 3.93 33.19 -0.81
N ASP A 139 3.24 34.23 -1.22
CA ASP A 139 2.36 34.23 -2.39
C ASP A 139 1.36 33.05 -2.35
N VAL A 140 0.80 32.78 -1.18
CA VAL A 140 -0.01 31.58 -0.97
C VAL A 140 -1.35 31.74 -1.66
N MET A 141 -1.81 30.68 -2.34
CA MET A 141 -3.09 30.73 -3.05
C MET A 141 -3.88 29.43 -2.91
N LEU A 142 -5.21 29.57 -2.82
CA LEU A 142 -6.18 28.48 -3.00
C LEU A 142 -6.72 28.53 -4.43
N ALA A 143 -6.33 27.56 -5.24
CA ALA A 143 -6.61 27.49 -6.65
C ALA A 143 -7.71 26.49 -6.99
N MET A 144 -8.67 26.96 -7.80
CA MET A 144 -9.72 26.20 -8.44
C MET A 144 -9.35 26.03 -9.92
N THR A 145 -8.94 24.82 -10.30
CA THR A 145 -8.50 24.51 -11.67
C THR A 145 -9.40 23.46 -12.31
N THR A 146 -9.59 23.56 -13.61
CA THR A 146 -10.50 22.71 -14.36
C THR A 146 -9.95 22.38 -15.74
N ARG A 147 -10.33 21.23 -16.27
CA ARG A 147 -10.24 20.88 -17.69
C ARG A 147 -11.62 21.04 -18.33
N GLY A 148 -11.74 21.97 -19.27
CA GLY A 148 -13.03 22.46 -19.76
C GLY A 148 -13.79 23.31 -18.74
N THR A 149 -14.95 23.83 -19.15
CA THR A 149 -15.80 24.71 -18.35
C THR A 149 -16.39 23.97 -17.14
N SER A 150 -16.23 24.53 -15.94
CA SER A 150 -16.78 23.95 -14.69
C SER A 150 -17.29 25.06 -13.76
N TRP A 151 -18.15 24.69 -12.80
CA TRP A 151 -18.71 25.61 -11.81
C TRP A 151 -18.24 25.25 -10.41
N PHE A 152 -18.02 26.27 -9.59
CA PHE A 152 -17.61 26.18 -8.20
C PHE A 152 -18.59 26.95 -7.32
N ASP A 153 -18.94 26.39 -6.18
CA ASP A 153 -19.84 26.99 -5.19
C ASP A 153 -19.40 26.54 -3.78
N ASP A 154 -19.83 27.25 -2.73
CA ASP A 154 -19.52 26.97 -1.33
C ASP A 154 -18.02 26.72 -1.10
N VAL A 155 -17.18 27.64 -1.58
CA VAL A 155 -15.73 27.56 -1.35
C VAL A 155 -15.46 27.98 0.08
N ILE A 156 -14.93 27.05 0.87
CA ILE A 156 -14.64 27.24 2.28
C ILE A 156 -13.15 27.03 2.51
N LEU A 157 -12.52 27.95 3.24
CA LEU A 157 -11.23 27.75 3.92
C LEU A 157 -11.45 28.06 5.39
N ARG A 158 -11.10 27.14 6.28
CA ARG A 158 -11.25 27.36 7.72
C ARG A 158 -10.12 26.71 8.49
N THR A 159 -9.75 27.32 9.61
CA THR A 159 -8.91 26.66 10.60
C THR A 159 -9.62 25.42 11.14
N THR A 160 -8.86 24.36 11.38
CA THR A 160 -9.36 23.12 11.98
C THR A 160 -8.27 22.56 12.90
N GLU A 161 -8.58 21.53 13.67
CA GLU A 161 -7.55 20.69 14.30
C GLU A 161 -7.53 19.35 13.59
N LEU A 162 -6.38 18.95 13.05
CA LEU A 162 -6.20 17.65 12.42
C LEU A 162 -5.42 16.74 13.38
N PRO A 163 -5.93 15.53 13.70
CA PRO A 163 -5.12 14.58 14.46
C PRO A 163 -3.84 14.28 13.68
N ASP A 164 -2.72 14.10 14.37
CA ASP A 164 -1.47 13.69 13.74
C ASP A 164 -1.70 12.42 12.90
N PRO A 165 -1.05 12.32 11.74
CA PRO A 165 -1.34 11.23 10.82
C PRO A 165 -0.83 9.90 11.43
N PRO A 166 -1.45 8.75 11.09
CA PRO A 166 -1.10 7.47 11.69
C PRO A 166 0.39 7.14 11.62
N ILE A 167 1.12 7.51 10.57
CA ILE A 167 2.56 7.25 10.46
C ILE A 167 3.40 7.93 11.55
N GLU A 168 2.95 9.08 12.03
CA GLU A 168 3.62 9.82 13.09
C GLU A 168 3.20 9.32 14.48
N THR A 169 1.93 8.92 14.62
CA THR A 169 1.37 8.51 15.92
C THR A 169 1.67 7.04 16.25
N TRP A 170 1.80 6.18 15.22
CA TRP A 170 1.95 4.74 15.37
C TRP A 170 3.08 4.30 16.30
N PRO A 171 4.31 4.86 16.25
CA PRO A 171 5.38 4.42 17.15
C PRO A 171 5.00 4.50 18.64
N MET A 172 4.28 5.56 19.04
CA MET A 172 3.83 5.73 20.42
C MET A 172 2.64 4.82 20.75
N VAL A 173 1.72 4.62 19.79
CA VAL A 173 0.60 3.68 19.93
C VAL A 173 1.13 2.27 20.11
N GLU A 174 2.06 1.84 19.25
CA GLU A 174 2.66 0.52 19.27
C GLU A 174 3.38 0.23 20.58
N GLU A 175 4.24 1.14 21.04
CA GLU A 175 4.95 1.00 22.31
C GLU A 175 3.96 0.85 23.48
N THR A 176 2.99 1.75 23.58
CA THR A 176 2.00 1.73 24.67
C THR A 176 1.10 0.50 24.61
N LEU A 177 0.72 0.07 23.40
CA LEU A 177 -0.11 -1.11 23.15
C LEU A 177 0.62 -2.39 23.55
N ARG A 178 1.89 -2.54 23.16
CA ARG A 178 2.73 -3.69 23.50
C ARG A 178 2.98 -3.77 25.00
N LEU A 179 3.31 -2.65 25.65
CA LEU A 179 3.45 -2.58 27.11
C LEU A 179 2.17 -3.01 27.83
N ALA A 180 1.01 -2.56 27.37
CA ALA A 180 -0.28 -2.95 27.95
C ALA A 180 -0.61 -4.44 27.72
N ALA A 181 -0.19 -5.01 26.59
CA ALA A 181 -0.36 -6.43 26.27
C ALA A 181 0.60 -7.32 27.08
N ASP A 182 1.82 -6.85 27.37
CA ASP A 182 2.84 -7.59 28.10
C ASP A 182 2.41 -7.96 29.53
N ASP A 183 1.57 -7.13 30.17
CA ASP A 183 0.97 -7.40 31.48
C ASP A 183 0.09 -8.67 31.50
N ARG A 184 -0.31 -9.17 30.31
CA ARG A 184 -1.22 -10.30 30.11
C ARG A 184 -0.61 -11.38 29.22
N VAL A 185 0.72 -11.49 29.23
CA VAL A 185 1.45 -12.44 28.40
C VAL A 185 0.95 -13.87 28.55
N THR A 186 0.84 -14.56 27.41
CA THR A 186 0.65 -16.01 27.36
C THR A 186 1.95 -16.68 26.94
N THR A 187 2.42 -17.66 27.72
CA THR A 187 3.54 -18.51 27.33
C THR A 187 3.02 -19.73 26.58
N LEU A 188 3.70 -20.12 25.49
CA LEU A 188 3.35 -21.27 24.68
C LEU A 188 4.54 -22.25 24.61
N ALA A 189 4.30 -23.52 24.88
CA ALA A 189 5.26 -24.62 24.74
C ALA A 189 4.81 -25.63 23.66
N PRO A 190 5.68 -26.56 23.22
CA PRO A 190 5.31 -27.56 22.21
C PRO A 190 4.11 -28.40 22.63
N GLY A 191 3.21 -28.65 21.68
CA GLY A 191 1.97 -29.39 21.90
C GLY A 191 0.89 -28.64 22.68
N GLU A 192 1.19 -27.46 23.22
CA GLU A 192 0.22 -26.67 23.97
C GLU A 192 -0.76 -25.96 23.03
N THR A 193 -1.96 -25.75 23.56
CA THR A 193 -2.99 -24.91 22.94
C THR A 193 -3.37 -23.82 23.92
N ALA A 194 -3.34 -22.58 23.45
CA ALA A 194 -3.84 -21.43 24.19
C ALA A 194 -5.10 -20.89 23.53
N ILE A 195 -6.08 -20.49 24.36
CA ILE A 195 -7.30 -19.82 23.93
C ILE A 195 -7.27 -18.40 24.50
N LEU A 196 -7.18 -17.42 23.62
CA LEU A 196 -7.08 -16.01 23.97
C LEU A 196 -8.43 -15.35 23.72
N ASP A 197 -8.99 -14.74 24.76
CA ASP A 197 -10.15 -13.86 24.64
C ASP A 197 -9.72 -12.39 24.83
N ALA A 198 -10.60 -11.41 24.65
CA ALA A 198 -10.20 -10.00 24.63
C ALA A 198 -9.54 -9.54 25.94
N ARG A 199 -9.81 -10.21 27.07
CA ARG A 199 -9.21 -9.91 28.38
C ARG A 199 -7.75 -10.32 28.45
N CYS A 200 -7.26 -11.13 27.52
CA CYS A 200 -5.85 -11.49 27.39
C CYS A 200 -5.04 -10.43 26.62
N GLY A 201 -5.70 -9.46 25.99
CA GLY A 201 -5.05 -8.48 25.12
C GLY A 201 -5.14 -7.04 25.62
N ALA A 202 -4.66 -6.14 24.76
CA ALA A 202 -4.82 -4.70 24.82
C ALA A 202 -5.36 -4.18 23.48
N LEU A 203 -6.19 -3.14 23.51
CA LEU A 203 -6.90 -2.60 22.36
C LEU A 203 -6.55 -1.12 22.18
N ALA A 204 -6.03 -0.75 21.02
CA ALA A 204 -6.02 0.64 20.55
C ALA A 204 -7.21 0.81 19.60
N PRO A 205 -8.23 1.62 19.91
CA PRO A 205 -9.42 1.75 19.08
C PRO A 205 -9.20 2.67 17.85
N ASP A 206 -8.10 3.44 17.81
CA ASP A 206 -7.78 4.36 16.71
C ASP A 206 -6.27 4.59 16.63
N LEU A 207 -5.65 4.34 15.47
CA LEU A 207 -4.21 4.55 15.25
C LEU A 207 -3.77 6.01 15.26
N ARG A 208 -4.71 6.97 15.20
CA ARG A 208 -4.42 8.41 15.21
C ARG A 208 -4.29 8.99 16.62
N ARG A 209 -4.45 8.17 17.66
CA ARG A 209 -4.43 8.61 19.06
C ARG A 209 -3.74 7.58 19.94
N VAL A 210 -2.91 8.05 20.86
CA VAL A 210 -2.32 7.19 21.90
C VAL A 210 -3.37 6.93 22.99
N SER A 211 -4.32 6.05 22.69
CA SER A 211 -5.40 5.66 23.59
C SER A 211 -5.47 4.15 23.63
N ILE A 212 -4.98 3.54 24.71
CA ILE A 212 -4.98 2.09 24.88
C ILE A 212 -5.95 1.71 25.99
N SER A 213 -6.78 0.71 25.72
CA SER A 213 -7.68 0.11 26.70
C SER A 213 -7.33 -1.35 26.93
N ARG A 214 -7.61 -1.84 28.13
CA ARG A 214 -7.53 -3.26 28.48
C ARG A 214 -8.96 -3.78 28.59
N PRO A 215 -9.44 -4.58 27.62
CA PRO A 215 -10.80 -5.11 27.69
C PRO A 215 -11.03 -5.86 29.01
N ASP A 216 -12.21 -5.66 29.58
CA ASP A 216 -12.71 -6.32 30.79
C ASP A 216 -13.74 -7.44 30.46
N THR A 217 -14.31 -7.41 29.26
CA THR A 217 -15.17 -8.45 28.70
C THR A 217 -14.38 -9.44 27.82
N PRO A 218 -14.81 -10.72 27.73
CA PRO A 218 -14.18 -11.72 26.85
C PRO A 218 -14.19 -11.37 25.36
N HIS A 219 -15.07 -10.46 24.95
CA HIS A 219 -15.25 -10.05 23.56
C HIS A 219 -14.90 -8.57 23.42
N ALA A 220 -14.42 -8.17 22.25
CA ALA A 220 -14.14 -6.76 21.95
C ALA A 220 -14.65 -6.40 20.56
N ALA A 221 -15.33 -5.25 20.47
CA ALA A 221 -15.61 -4.65 19.18
C ALA A 221 -14.30 -4.11 18.59
N LEU A 222 -14.08 -4.41 17.32
CA LEU A 222 -12.95 -3.92 16.54
C LEU A 222 -13.48 -2.84 15.62
N ASP A 223 -13.35 -1.59 16.05
CA ASP A 223 -13.71 -0.41 15.26
C ASP A 223 -12.79 -0.27 14.05
N ALA A 224 -13.19 0.57 13.09
CA ALA A 224 -12.30 0.94 12.00
C ALA A 224 -11.01 1.54 12.59
N ASP A 225 -9.86 1.12 12.08
CA ASP A 225 -8.52 1.45 12.61
C ASP A 225 -8.20 0.90 14.02
N GLY A 226 -9.08 0.09 14.61
CA GLY A 226 -8.87 -0.51 15.92
C GLY A 226 -8.03 -1.79 15.88
N VAL A 227 -6.95 -1.85 16.67
CA VAL A 227 -6.04 -3.01 16.77
C VAL A 227 -6.11 -3.67 18.14
N LEU A 228 -6.36 -4.98 18.16
CA LEU A 228 -6.34 -5.81 19.37
C LEU A 228 -5.07 -6.67 19.36
N THR A 229 -4.20 -6.49 20.37
CA THR A 229 -2.89 -7.13 20.43
C THR A 229 -2.74 -7.99 21.68
N PHE A 230 -2.13 -9.17 21.51
CA PHE A 230 -1.80 -10.14 22.56
C PHE A 230 -0.30 -10.35 22.58
N ALA A 231 0.29 -10.38 23.78
CA ALA A 231 1.68 -10.73 23.96
C ALA A 231 1.83 -12.25 24.14
N ILE A 232 2.68 -12.87 23.32
CA ILE A 232 3.00 -14.30 23.38
C ILE A 232 4.49 -14.47 23.64
N ASN A 233 4.84 -15.43 24.48
CA ASN A 233 6.23 -15.80 24.74
C ASN A 233 6.47 -17.28 24.40
N ALA A 234 7.51 -17.55 23.62
CA ALA A 234 7.96 -18.91 23.33
C ALA A 234 9.39 -19.11 23.83
N ALA A 235 9.63 -20.14 24.65
CA ALA A 235 10.97 -20.40 25.18
C ALA A 235 11.95 -20.95 24.13
N LYS A 236 11.43 -21.46 23.01
CA LYS A 236 12.16 -22.03 21.88
C LYS A 236 11.33 -21.83 20.61
N PRO A 237 11.91 -21.96 19.41
CA PRO A 237 11.15 -21.85 18.18
C PRO A 237 10.03 -22.91 18.10
N LEU A 238 8.85 -22.51 17.62
CA LEU A 238 7.66 -23.36 17.49
C LEU A 238 7.06 -23.25 16.09
N SER A 239 6.53 -24.36 15.58
CA SER A 239 5.57 -24.33 14.47
C SER A 239 4.18 -24.16 15.05
N VAL A 240 3.49 -23.07 14.71
CA VAL A 240 2.20 -22.69 15.31
C VAL A 240 1.14 -22.58 14.23
N THR A 241 -0.07 -22.99 14.55
CA THR A 241 -1.28 -22.73 13.76
C THR A 241 -2.40 -22.25 14.70
N GLY A 242 -3.58 -21.95 14.17
CA GLY A 242 -4.67 -21.51 15.00
C GLY A 242 -5.97 -21.26 14.27
N THR A 243 -6.91 -20.70 15.00
CA THR A 243 -8.22 -20.29 14.48
C THR A 243 -8.66 -19.00 15.16
N LEU A 244 -9.06 -18.03 14.37
CA LEU A 244 -9.73 -16.81 14.81
C LEU A 244 -11.25 -17.04 14.79
N ALA A 245 -11.93 -16.76 15.89
CA ALA A 245 -13.38 -16.61 15.95
C ALA A 245 -13.76 -15.12 15.94
N LEU A 246 -14.45 -14.69 14.88
CA LEU A 246 -14.83 -13.31 14.63
C LEU A 246 -16.27 -13.24 14.13
N GLU A 247 -17.09 -12.42 14.77
CA GLU A 247 -18.43 -12.11 14.28
C GLU A 247 -18.41 -10.85 13.43
N HIS A 248 -18.81 -10.99 12.18
CA HIS A 248 -18.79 -9.92 11.21
C HIS A 248 -19.92 -8.92 11.44
N GLY A 249 -19.65 -7.63 11.23
CA GLY A 249 -20.69 -6.60 11.15
C GLY A 249 -21.53 -6.67 9.86
N ASP A 250 -22.54 -5.80 9.78
CA ASP A 250 -23.53 -5.80 8.69
C ASP A 250 -22.99 -5.26 7.34
N ASP A 251 -21.88 -4.50 7.36
CA ASP A 251 -21.30 -3.98 6.13
C ASP A 251 -20.56 -5.08 5.36
N LEU A 252 -21.24 -5.63 4.35
CA LEU A 252 -20.73 -6.76 3.58
C LEU A 252 -19.96 -6.43 2.30
N ARG A 253 -19.57 -5.17 2.05
CA ARG A 253 -18.91 -4.84 0.77
C ARG A 253 -17.44 -5.33 0.74
N PRO A 254 -16.85 -5.59 -0.45
CA PRO A 254 -15.46 -6.00 -0.59
C PRO A 254 -14.49 -5.02 0.08
N GLY A 255 -13.49 -5.56 0.77
CA GLY A 255 -12.58 -4.82 1.62
C GLY A 255 -12.05 -5.69 2.74
N LEU A 256 -10.99 -5.23 3.39
CA LEU A 256 -10.38 -5.94 4.51
C LEU A 256 -11.18 -5.64 5.78
N ARG A 257 -11.67 -6.68 6.46
CA ARG A 257 -12.43 -6.55 7.72
C ARG A 257 -11.56 -6.80 8.93
N ALA A 258 -10.78 -7.86 8.89
CA ALA A 258 -9.74 -8.10 9.86
C ALA A 258 -8.67 -8.89 9.17
N TYR A 259 -7.49 -8.86 9.74
CA TYR A 259 -6.43 -9.79 9.45
C TYR A 259 -5.69 -10.08 10.74
N VAL A 260 -4.97 -11.18 10.74
CA VAL A 260 -4.21 -11.65 11.90
C VAL A 260 -2.74 -11.59 11.55
N LEU A 261 -1.98 -10.89 12.37
CA LEU A 261 -0.52 -10.81 12.28
C LEU A 261 0.11 -11.48 13.49
N CYS A 262 1.26 -12.11 13.29
CA CYS A 262 2.27 -12.31 14.33
C CYS A 262 3.45 -11.40 13.99
N ASP A 263 3.64 -10.35 14.77
CA ASP A 263 4.52 -9.23 14.44
C ASP A 263 4.20 -8.70 13.03
N THR A 264 5.05 -8.98 12.06
CA THR A 264 4.87 -8.62 10.64
C THR A 264 4.24 -9.72 9.80
N THR A 265 4.22 -10.97 10.26
CA THR A 265 3.81 -12.14 9.46
C THR A 265 2.29 -12.25 9.39
N LEU A 266 1.75 -12.25 8.16
CA LEU A 266 0.32 -12.31 7.90
C LEU A 266 -0.20 -13.75 7.96
N LEU A 267 -0.92 -14.07 9.04
CA LEU A 267 -1.41 -15.41 9.33
C LEU A 267 -2.78 -15.70 8.71
N ALA A 268 -3.63 -14.68 8.62
CA ALA A 268 -4.94 -14.81 7.98
C ALA A 268 -5.44 -13.45 7.49
N ALA A 269 -6.09 -13.45 6.33
CA ALA A 269 -6.81 -12.31 5.78
C ALA A 269 -8.19 -12.79 5.29
N PRO A 270 -9.20 -12.90 6.17
CA PRO A 270 -10.55 -13.30 5.79
C PRO A 270 -11.11 -12.41 4.67
N MET A 271 -11.55 -13.06 3.60
CA MET A 271 -12.12 -12.41 2.42
C MET A 271 -13.64 -12.59 2.40
N VAL A 272 -14.33 -11.60 1.82
CA VAL A 272 -15.78 -11.61 1.66
C VAL A 272 -16.12 -12.10 0.26
N GLY A 273 -16.74 -13.27 0.12
CA GLY A 273 -17.12 -13.80 -1.19
C GLY A 273 -18.17 -12.92 -1.86
N ALA A 274 -17.82 -12.16 -2.90
CA ALA A 274 -18.76 -11.27 -3.60
C ALA A 274 -18.99 -11.73 -5.05
N PRO A 275 -20.10 -11.31 -5.69
CA PRO A 275 -20.30 -11.54 -7.12
C PRO A 275 -19.11 -11.03 -7.95
N PRO A 276 -18.78 -11.70 -9.06
CA PRO A 276 -17.66 -11.31 -9.88
C PRO A 276 -17.88 -9.92 -10.50
N TRP A 277 -16.88 -9.06 -10.38
CA TRP A 277 -16.88 -7.75 -10.99
C TRP A 277 -15.49 -7.44 -11.54
N GLU A 278 -15.46 -6.94 -12.76
CA GLU A 278 -14.28 -6.33 -13.38
C GLU A 278 -14.75 -4.95 -13.81
N SER A 279 -14.18 -3.90 -13.22
CA SER A 279 -14.36 -2.47 -13.55
C SER A 279 -15.42 -2.22 -14.64
N THR A 280 -16.71 -2.19 -14.27
CA THR A 280 -17.86 -2.15 -15.20
C THR A 280 -17.80 -0.93 -16.12
N GLY A 281 -17.01 -1.04 -17.20
CA GLY A 281 -16.66 0.03 -18.15
C GLY A 281 -15.40 0.86 -17.84
N GLY A 282 -14.56 0.50 -16.85
CA GLY A 282 -13.46 1.33 -16.33
C GLY A 282 -12.07 0.66 -16.26
N LYS A 283 -11.04 1.39 -15.78
CA LYS A 283 -9.68 0.85 -15.55
C LYS A 283 -9.62 0.10 -14.21
N MET A 284 -8.72 -0.88 -14.08
CA MET A 284 -8.43 -1.62 -12.84
C MET A 284 -8.16 -0.73 -11.61
N THR A 285 -7.68 0.49 -11.83
CA THR A 285 -7.38 1.48 -10.79
C THR A 285 -8.60 2.30 -10.35
N ASN A 286 -9.80 1.98 -10.84
CA ASN A 286 -11.04 2.66 -10.47
C ASN A 286 -11.58 2.13 -9.12
N PRO A 287 -12.43 2.91 -8.43
CA PRO A 287 -13.14 2.44 -7.25
C PRO A 287 -13.90 1.14 -7.49
N ALA A 288 -14.02 0.31 -6.45
CA ALA A 288 -14.92 -0.83 -6.50
C ALA A 288 -16.38 -0.36 -6.68
N PRO A 289 -17.19 -1.05 -7.49
CA PRO A 289 -18.62 -0.83 -7.50
C PRO A 289 -19.20 -1.15 -6.12
N ASP A 290 -20.30 -0.50 -5.78
CA ASP A 290 -21.01 -0.80 -4.54
C ASP A 290 -21.71 -2.18 -4.65
N ILE A 291 -21.03 -3.21 -4.16
CA ILE A 291 -21.52 -4.59 -4.16
C ILE A 291 -21.43 -5.17 -2.75
N ALA A 292 -22.41 -5.99 -2.38
CA ALA A 292 -22.37 -6.79 -1.15
C ALA A 292 -21.88 -8.20 -1.45
N GLY A 293 -21.05 -8.75 -0.57
CA GLY A 293 -20.66 -10.16 -0.59
C GLY A 293 -21.37 -10.99 0.48
N ALA A 294 -21.17 -12.29 0.43
CA ALA A 294 -21.58 -13.25 1.43
C ALA A 294 -20.78 -13.06 2.73
N VAL A 295 -21.45 -13.29 3.86
CA VAL A 295 -20.82 -13.25 5.18
C VAL A 295 -19.67 -14.28 5.22
N PRO A 296 -18.43 -13.88 5.55
CA PRO A 296 -17.34 -14.83 5.71
C PRO A 296 -17.61 -15.81 6.86
N PRO A 297 -16.95 -16.97 6.89
CA PRO A 297 -17.02 -17.87 8.03
C PRO A 297 -16.70 -17.15 9.34
N LYS A 298 -17.42 -17.51 10.42
CA LYS A 298 -17.13 -16.99 11.78
C LYS A 298 -15.82 -17.54 12.34
N GLN A 299 -15.36 -18.68 11.85
CA GLN A 299 -14.08 -19.29 12.20
C GLN A 299 -13.15 -19.23 11.00
N ILE A 300 -11.97 -18.64 11.20
CA ILE A 300 -10.98 -18.39 10.18
C ILE A 300 -9.71 -19.12 10.58
N ALA A 301 -9.30 -20.11 9.78
CA ALA A 301 -8.04 -20.81 10.00
C ALA A 301 -6.86 -19.87 9.77
N LEU A 302 -5.84 -19.99 10.60
CA LEU A 302 -4.57 -19.30 10.43
C LEU A 302 -3.62 -20.19 9.62
N SER A 303 -2.88 -19.59 8.69
CA SER A 303 -1.71 -20.23 8.08
C SER A 303 -0.75 -20.67 9.18
N THR A 304 -0.17 -21.87 9.04
CA THR A 304 0.92 -22.30 9.92
C THR A 304 2.12 -21.40 9.73
N TRP A 305 2.76 -20.97 10.83
CA TRP A 305 3.93 -20.11 10.81
C TRP A 305 5.00 -20.56 11.81
N LEU A 306 6.22 -20.10 11.58
CA LEU A 306 7.31 -20.21 12.54
C LEU A 306 7.19 -19.08 13.56
N LEU A 307 7.01 -19.42 14.82
CA LEU A 307 7.15 -18.50 15.96
C LEU A 307 8.56 -18.68 16.53
N PRO A 308 9.47 -17.70 16.37
CA PRO A 308 10.80 -17.77 16.97
C PRO A 308 10.75 -17.85 18.50
N ALA A 309 11.90 -18.13 19.12
CA ALA A 309 12.02 -17.99 20.56
C ALA A 309 11.99 -16.50 20.95
N GLY A 310 11.32 -16.19 22.05
CA GLY A 310 11.24 -14.85 22.62
C GLY A 310 9.82 -14.30 22.67
N ARG A 311 9.73 -12.97 22.72
CA ARG A 311 8.51 -12.19 22.83
C ARG A 311 7.99 -11.81 21.44
N HIS A 312 6.72 -12.10 21.20
CA HIS A 312 6.02 -11.82 19.95
C HIS A 312 4.63 -11.26 20.22
N TYR A 313 4.05 -10.59 19.22
CA TYR A 313 2.75 -9.95 19.34
C TYR A 313 1.77 -10.45 18.28
N LEU A 314 0.70 -11.11 18.72
CA LEU A 314 -0.41 -11.44 17.85
C LEU A 314 -1.36 -10.25 17.78
N THR A 315 -1.60 -9.71 16.59
CA THR A 315 -2.47 -8.55 16.40
C THR A 315 -3.62 -8.89 15.46
N ILE A 316 -4.83 -8.56 15.91
CA ILE A 316 -6.08 -8.71 15.14
C ILE A 316 -6.55 -7.33 14.72
N ALA A 317 -6.99 -7.27 13.47
CA ALA A 317 -7.52 -6.07 12.84
C ALA A 317 -6.49 -4.94 12.78
N GLY A 318 -5.43 -5.13 12.00
CA GLY A 318 -4.55 -4.02 11.60
C GLY A 318 -5.31 -2.92 10.84
N PRO A 319 -4.66 -1.83 10.40
CA PRO A 319 -5.33 -0.70 9.76
C PRO A 319 -6.31 -1.14 8.67
N HIS A 320 -7.56 -0.77 8.89
CA HIS A 320 -8.70 -1.19 8.10
C HIS A 320 -9.76 -0.08 8.20
N PHE A 321 -10.35 0.26 7.07
CA PHE A 321 -11.27 1.39 6.92
C PHE A 321 -12.72 1.08 7.30
N ARG A 322 -12.99 -0.15 7.74
CA ARG A 322 -14.31 -0.67 8.11
C ARG A 322 -14.16 -1.37 9.46
N PRO A 323 -15.17 -1.45 10.32
CA PRO A 323 -15.06 -2.24 11.55
C PRO A 323 -14.77 -3.72 11.25
N GLY A 324 -13.85 -4.32 12.02
CA GLY A 324 -13.57 -5.75 11.95
C GLY A 324 -14.66 -6.63 12.56
N GLY A 325 -15.61 -6.03 13.28
CA GLY A 325 -16.72 -6.73 13.92
C GLY A 325 -16.41 -7.06 15.36
N LEU A 326 -16.99 -8.14 15.88
CA LEU A 326 -16.88 -8.53 17.27
C LEU A 326 -15.92 -9.72 17.42
N PHE A 327 -14.75 -9.46 17.97
CA PHE A 327 -13.79 -10.50 18.32
C PHE A 327 -14.36 -11.42 19.40
N ARG A 328 -14.28 -12.73 19.17
CA ARG A 328 -14.75 -13.75 20.11
C ARG A 328 -13.60 -14.48 20.80
N SER A 329 -12.67 -15.03 20.03
CA SER A 329 -11.50 -15.73 20.57
C SER A 329 -10.43 -15.94 19.50
N LEU A 330 -9.19 -16.16 19.93
CA LEU A 330 -8.08 -16.60 19.12
C LEU A 330 -7.49 -17.85 19.76
N THR A 331 -7.64 -18.99 19.08
CA THR A 331 -7.00 -20.24 19.51
C THR A 331 -5.70 -20.41 18.75
N ILE A 332 -4.61 -20.67 19.46
CA ILE A 332 -3.31 -21.00 18.87
C ILE A 332 -2.83 -22.34 19.43
N THR A 333 -2.23 -23.15 18.57
CA THR A 333 -1.72 -24.48 18.90
C THR A 333 -0.31 -24.63 18.36
N ALA A 334 0.63 -24.95 19.24
CA ALA A 334 1.99 -25.29 18.86
C ALA A 334 2.09 -26.78 18.54
N SER A 335 2.81 -27.11 17.46
CA SER A 335 3.20 -28.48 17.15
C SER A 335 4.04 -29.08 18.29
N MET A 336 3.97 -30.40 18.45
CA MET A 336 4.91 -31.15 19.30
C MET A 336 6.31 -31.17 18.69
N ASP A 337 6.39 -31.21 17.36
CA ASP A 337 7.64 -31.23 16.63
C ASP A 337 8.25 -29.82 16.58
N LEU A 338 9.55 -29.74 16.88
CA LEU A 338 10.30 -28.50 16.71
C LEU A 338 10.47 -28.20 15.22
N PRO A 339 10.39 -26.91 14.84
CA PRO A 339 10.63 -26.52 13.46
C PRO A 339 12.08 -26.86 13.07
N GLU A 340 12.25 -27.33 11.84
CA GLU A 340 13.56 -27.54 11.24
C GLU A 340 14.24 -26.19 10.97
N GLU A 341 15.51 -26.06 11.33
CA GLU A 341 16.29 -24.86 11.01
C GLU A 341 16.53 -24.76 9.50
N PRO A 342 16.23 -23.61 8.86
CA PRO A 342 16.55 -23.40 7.47
C PRO A 342 18.06 -23.26 7.28
N ARG A 343 18.57 -23.59 6.08
CA ARG A 343 19.95 -23.28 5.67
C ARG A 343 20.20 -21.77 5.67
N TYR A 344 19.21 -21.03 5.19
CA TYR A 344 19.17 -19.57 5.23
C TYR A 344 17.76 -19.08 4.93
N SER A 345 17.51 -17.80 5.21
CA SER A 345 16.30 -17.10 4.79
C SER A 345 16.64 -15.94 3.86
N TYR A 346 15.73 -15.61 2.94
CA TYR A 346 15.83 -14.42 2.10
C TYR A 346 14.48 -13.72 1.97
N ALA A 347 14.49 -12.43 1.64
CA ALA A 347 13.27 -11.67 1.43
C ALA A 347 13.04 -11.31 -0.05
N LEU A 348 11.77 -11.19 -0.45
CA LEU A 348 11.35 -10.71 -1.76
C LEU A 348 10.51 -9.45 -1.58
N PHE A 349 10.96 -8.38 -2.21
CA PHE A 349 10.26 -7.11 -2.35
C PHE A 349 9.94 -6.88 -3.82
N SER A 350 8.99 -6.01 -4.10
CA SER A 350 8.84 -5.41 -5.42
C SER A 350 8.15 -4.06 -5.31
N ASP A 351 8.26 -3.27 -6.38
CA ASP A 351 7.55 -2.01 -6.55
C ASP A 351 7.79 -1.09 -5.33
N THR A 352 9.06 -0.94 -4.95
CA THR A 352 9.47 -0.07 -3.83
C THR A 352 9.37 1.41 -4.20
N HIS A 353 9.45 1.73 -5.51
CA HIS A 353 9.23 3.08 -6.06
C HIS A 353 9.89 4.20 -5.23
N VAL A 354 11.17 4.02 -4.89
CA VAL A 354 11.94 5.05 -4.19
C VAL A 354 11.87 6.36 -4.99
N GLY A 355 11.47 7.42 -4.31
CA GLY A 355 11.12 8.69 -4.95
C GLY A 355 10.51 9.69 -4.00
N GLN A 356 9.78 10.66 -4.56
CA GLN A 356 9.17 11.76 -3.81
C GLN A 356 7.70 11.94 -4.18
N GLY A 357 6.94 12.52 -3.25
CA GLY A 357 5.52 12.82 -3.42
C GLY A 357 4.60 11.73 -2.88
N ARG A 358 3.31 11.95 -3.14
CA ARG A 358 2.21 11.03 -2.81
C ARG A 358 1.28 10.93 -4.01
N SER A 359 1.62 10.07 -4.96
CA SER A 359 0.79 9.83 -6.14
C SER A 359 -0.22 8.71 -5.85
N THR A 360 -1.37 8.73 -6.53
CA THR A 360 -2.36 7.66 -6.44
C THR A 360 -2.35 6.83 -7.71
N TRP A 361 -2.07 5.53 -7.58
CA TRP A 361 -2.26 4.56 -8.67
C TRP A 361 -3.37 3.57 -8.30
N MET A 362 -3.01 2.38 -7.81
CA MET A 362 -3.96 1.47 -7.15
C MET A 362 -4.34 2.05 -5.78
N ASN A 363 -3.33 2.52 -5.05
CA ASN A 363 -3.43 3.13 -3.74
C ASN A 363 -2.52 4.36 -3.68
N HIS A 364 -2.31 4.93 -2.49
CA HIS A 364 -1.36 6.03 -2.32
C HIS A 364 0.05 5.45 -2.27
N LYS A 365 0.87 5.75 -3.28
CA LYS A 365 2.31 5.53 -3.25
C LYS A 365 2.92 6.55 -2.29
N LEU A 366 3.35 6.10 -1.12
CA LEU A 366 3.87 6.96 -0.05
C LEU A 366 5.39 7.20 -0.22
N SER A 367 5.88 7.53 -1.42
CA SER A 367 7.30 7.45 -1.81
C SER A 367 8.33 7.82 -0.73
N GLY A 368 8.34 9.07 -0.25
CA GLY A 368 9.31 9.53 0.77
C GLY A 368 9.24 8.70 2.06
N PRO A 369 8.08 8.66 2.74
CA PRO A 369 7.86 7.75 3.87
C PRO A 369 8.18 6.27 3.59
N GLY A 370 7.87 5.79 2.38
CA GLY A 370 8.13 4.42 1.95
C GLY A 370 9.62 4.12 1.81
N THR A 371 10.43 5.11 1.47
CA THR A 371 11.90 4.98 1.48
C THR A 371 12.42 4.80 2.91
N SER A 372 11.89 5.57 3.87
CA SER A 372 12.24 5.43 5.28
C SER A 372 11.76 4.10 5.87
N GLU A 373 10.55 3.66 5.52
CA GLU A 373 10.03 2.33 5.89
C GLU A 373 10.92 1.23 5.32
N LEU A 374 11.27 1.30 4.02
CA LEU A 374 12.11 0.30 3.36
C LEU A 374 13.46 0.13 4.08
N SER A 375 14.10 1.25 4.46
CA SER A 375 15.34 1.21 5.23
C SER A 375 15.16 0.56 6.60
N ARG A 376 14.06 0.83 7.30
CA ARG A 376 13.76 0.21 8.60
C ARG A 376 13.49 -1.29 8.45
N THR A 377 12.69 -1.68 7.47
CA THR A 377 12.39 -3.09 7.21
C THR A 377 13.65 -3.88 6.84
N PHE A 378 14.54 -3.32 6.00
CA PHE A 378 15.81 -4.00 5.69
C PHE A 378 16.73 -4.14 6.91
N THR A 379 16.79 -3.12 7.77
CA THR A 379 17.52 -3.20 9.05
C THR A 379 16.95 -4.30 9.95
N SER A 380 15.62 -4.36 10.10
CA SER A 380 14.90 -5.38 10.88
C SER A 380 15.13 -6.79 10.35
N LEU A 381 15.13 -6.96 9.01
CA LEU A 381 15.43 -8.24 8.36
C LEU A 381 16.87 -8.70 8.61
N ARG A 382 17.84 -7.79 8.52
CA ARG A 382 19.24 -8.08 8.86
C ARG A 382 19.38 -8.51 10.32
N GLU A 383 18.72 -7.81 11.23
CA GLU A 383 18.73 -8.10 12.68
C GLU A 383 18.02 -9.43 13.01
N SER A 384 17.17 -9.91 12.10
CA SER A 384 16.51 -11.22 12.16
C SER A 384 17.24 -12.30 11.34
N ASP A 385 18.54 -12.11 11.06
CA ASP A 385 19.41 -13.04 10.32
C ASP A 385 18.91 -13.43 8.91
N VAL A 386 18.15 -12.57 8.26
CA VAL A 386 17.82 -12.74 6.83
C VAL A 386 19.08 -12.47 6.00
N ALA A 387 19.49 -13.46 5.20
CA ALA A 387 20.79 -13.45 4.53
C ALA A 387 20.89 -12.41 3.42
N PHE A 388 19.79 -12.16 2.70
CA PHE A 388 19.69 -11.16 1.65
C PHE A 388 18.23 -10.85 1.29
N ALA A 389 18.01 -9.79 0.51
CA ALA A 389 16.75 -9.50 -0.16
C ALA A 389 16.91 -9.43 -1.68
N ILE A 390 15.80 -9.64 -2.40
CA ILE A 390 15.68 -9.35 -3.84
C ILE A 390 14.57 -8.34 -4.04
N ILE A 391 14.82 -7.25 -4.78
CA ILE A 391 13.77 -6.36 -5.27
C ILE A 391 13.43 -6.74 -6.72
N ALA A 392 12.26 -7.32 -6.95
CA ALA A 392 11.79 -7.82 -8.24
C ALA A 392 11.26 -6.71 -9.17
N GLY A 393 12.05 -5.65 -9.38
CA GLY A 393 11.73 -4.52 -10.25
C GLY A 393 10.95 -3.38 -9.60
N ASP A 394 10.91 -2.27 -10.33
CA ASP A 394 10.35 -0.98 -9.96
C ASP A 394 10.94 -0.50 -8.62
N MET A 395 12.28 -0.55 -8.57
CA MET A 395 13.08 -0.15 -7.41
C MET A 395 12.92 1.34 -7.12
N VAL A 396 12.95 2.17 -8.17
CA VAL A 396 12.74 3.62 -8.13
C VAL A 396 11.51 4.01 -8.97
N ASP A 397 10.91 5.17 -8.69
CA ASP A 397 9.66 5.56 -9.37
C ASP A 397 9.85 6.21 -10.75
N GLY A 398 10.98 6.88 -10.99
CA GLY A 398 11.18 7.70 -12.19
C GLY A 398 12.47 7.41 -12.95
N ALA A 399 13.19 6.34 -12.61
CA ALA A 399 14.49 5.96 -13.18
C ALA A 399 15.56 7.06 -13.13
N THR A 400 15.43 8.04 -12.23
CA THR A 400 16.35 9.19 -12.17
C THR A 400 17.56 8.89 -11.30
N ARG A 401 18.72 9.43 -11.68
CA ARG A 401 19.96 9.29 -10.90
C ARG A 401 19.81 9.66 -9.41
N PRO A 402 19.12 10.75 -9.01
CA PRO A 402 18.89 11.04 -7.59
C PRO A 402 18.08 9.97 -6.85
N GLN A 403 17.12 9.32 -7.51
CA GLN A 403 16.36 8.23 -6.89
C GLN A 403 17.21 6.98 -6.71
N PHE A 404 18.08 6.64 -7.67
CA PHE A 404 19.04 5.56 -7.50
C PHE A 404 20.04 5.85 -6.38
N ALA A 405 20.51 7.09 -6.26
CA ALA A 405 21.36 7.50 -5.14
C ALA A 405 20.63 7.38 -3.79
N GLN A 406 19.35 7.78 -3.72
CA GLN A 406 18.52 7.62 -2.53
C GLN A 406 18.34 6.14 -2.15
N LEU A 407 18.16 5.25 -3.12
CA LEU A 407 18.14 3.81 -2.87
C LEU A 407 19.51 3.31 -2.38
N ALA A 408 20.62 3.80 -2.93
CA ALA A 408 21.96 3.44 -2.47
C ALA A 408 22.17 3.81 -0.98
N ASP A 409 21.65 4.95 -0.54
CA ASP A 409 21.67 5.37 0.87
C ASP A 409 20.86 4.42 1.76
N VAL A 410 19.69 3.94 1.30
CA VAL A 410 18.90 2.92 2.00
C VAL A 410 19.68 1.62 2.17
N LEU A 411 20.33 1.14 1.11
CA LEU A 411 21.15 -0.08 1.16
C LEU A 411 22.33 0.07 2.12
N LYS A 412 23.03 1.20 2.04
CA LYS A 412 24.16 1.51 2.92
C LYS A 412 23.74 1.57 4.39
N THR A 413 22.60 2.20 4.67
CA THR A 413 22.09 2.38 6.04
C THR A 413 21.65 1.06 6.65
N SER A 414 20.91 0.25 5.88
CA SER A 414 20.42 -1.05 6.35
C SER A 414 21.50 -2.12 6.45
N GLY A 415 22.53 -2.08 5.58
CA GLY A 415 23.59 -3.08 5.55
C GLY A 415 23.15 -4.50 5.16
N LEU A 416 21.88 -4.68 4.79
CA LEU A 416 21.37 -5.94 4.25
C LEU A 416 21.87 -6.11 2.81
N PRO A 417 22.42 -7.27 2.42
CA PRO A 417 22.69 -7.54 1.01
C PRO A 417 21.38 -7.55 0.22
N VAL A 418 21.28 -6.73 -0.83
CA VAL A 418 20.09 -6.64 -1.68
C VAL A 418 20.49 -6.81 -3.14
N PHE A 419 19.75 -7.65 -3.87
CA PHE A 419 19.90 -7.90 -5.30
C PHE A 419 18.72 -7.29 -6.08
N GLY A 420 19.01 -6.73 -7.26
CA GLY A 420 18.03 -5.99 -8.05
C GLY A 420 17.62 -6.71 -9.32
N CYS A 421 16.33 -6.63 -9.64
CA CYS A 421 15.80 -6.87 -10.98
C CYS A 421 15.34 -5.53 -11.56
N VAL A 422 15.49 -5.33 -12.87
CA VAL A 422 15.06 -4.08 -13.53
C VAL A 422 13.58 -4.15 -13.88
N GLY A 423 12.77 -3.23 -13.35
CA GLY A 423 11.38 -3.00 -13.73
C GLY A 423 11.21 -1.91 -14.77
N ASN A 424 9.96 -1.63 -15.17
CA ASN A 424 9.69 -0.60 -16.17
C ASN A 424 9.93 0.82 -15.66
N HIS A 425 9.69 1.08 -14.38
CA HIS A 425 9.98 2.37 -13.74
C HIS A 425 11.49 2.59 -13.49
N ASP A 426 12.32 1.56 -13.65
CA ASP A 426 13.77 1.64 -13.53
C ASP A 426 14.46 1.94 -14.87
N ALA A 427 13.72 2.00 -15.99
CA ALA A 427 14.28 2.03 -17.34
C ALA A 427 13.72 3.17 -18.21
N TYR A 428 13.40 4.33 -17.64
CA TYR A 428 12.84 5.45 -18.41
C TYR A 428 13.87 6.27 -19.19
N HIS A 429 15.13 6.30 -18.77
CA HIS A 429 16.16 7.14 -19.40
C HIS A 429 17.29 6.32 -20.01
N ALA A 430 17.95 6.88 -21.02
CA ALA A 430 19.14 6.27 -21.63
C ALA A 430 20.25 6.00 -20.61
N SER A 431 20.35 6.83 -19.55
CA SER A 431 21.32 6.64 -18.48
C SER A 431 20.88 5.61 -17.43
N SER A 432 19.62 5.19 -17.38
CA SER A 432 19.08 4.51 -16.20
C SER A 432 19.82 3.22 -15.85
N ARG A 433 20.21 2.40 -16.83
CA ARG A 433 21.01 1.19 -16.58
C ARG A 433 22.44 1.51 -16.15
N ALA A 434 23.07 2.51 -16.77
CA ALA A 434 24.40 2.95 -16.38
C ALA A 434 24.41 3.52 -14.94
N ASP A 435 23.42 4.35 -14.61
CA ASP A 435 23.23 4.90 -13.26
C ASP A 435 23.01 3.78 -12.23
N GLN A 436 22.22 2.75 -12.56
CA GLN A 436 22.03 1.57 -11.70
C GLN A 436 23.35 0.82 -11.44
N LEU A 437 24.11 0.50 -12.49
CA LEU A 437 25.36 -0.26 -12.34
C LEU A 437 26.44 0.54 -11.59
N GLU A 438 26.46 1.86 -11.74
CA GLU A 438 27.39 2.74 -11.05
C GLU A 438 27.01 2.97 -9.57
N LEU A 439 25.74 3.29 -9.29
CA LEU A 439 25.29 3.71 -7.96
C LEU A 439 24.81 2.56 -7.09
N LEU A 440 24.41 1.43 -7.69
CA LEU A 440 23.90 0.24 -7.00
C LEU A 440 24.71 -1.02 -7.34
N PRO A 441 26.05 -0.99 -7.33
CA PRO A 441 26.87 -2.10 -7.81
C PRO A 441 26.64 -3.40 -7.02
N SER A 442 26.28 -3.32 -5.73
CA SER A 442 25.95 -4.48 -4.91
C SER A 442 24.65 -5.19 -5.33
N MET A 443 23.73 -4.47 -5.97
CA MET A 443 22.48 -5.06 -6.49
C MET A 443 22.66 -5.83 -7.78
N PHE A 444 23.76 -5.58 -8.51
CA PHE A 444 23.99 -6.10 -9.86
C PHE A 444 25.36 -6.79 -9.96
N PRO A 445 25.46 -8.05 -9.46
CA PRO A 445 26.69 -8.83 -9.50
C PRO A 445 27.28 -8.90 -10.92
N GLY A 446 28.60 -8.73 -11.01
CA GLY A 446 29.31 -8.75 -12.29
C GLY A 446 29.02 -7.55 -13.20
N GLY A 447 28.39 -6.48 -12.68
CA GLY A 447 28.09 -5.27 -13.45
C GLY A 447 27.07 -5.51 -14.56
N LYS A 448 26.11 -6.43 -14.35
CA LYS A 448 25.09 -6.80 -15.34
C LYS A 448 23.69 -6.77 -14.71
N THR A 449 22.70 -6.34 -15.50
CA THR A 449 21.29 -6.33 -15.09
C THR A 449 20.60 -7.70 -15.26
N SER A 450 21.17 -8.58 -16.08
CA SER A 450 20.85 -10.01 -16.13
C SER A 450 22.03 -10.80 -15.56
N TYR A 451 21.79 -11.63 -14.55
CA TYR A 451 22.84 -12.36 -13.84
C TYR A 451 22.32 -13.64 -13.17
N VAL A 452 23.26 -14.49 -12.77
CA VAL A 452 23.01 -15.69 -11.97
C VAL A 452 23.54 -15.45 -10.56
N LEU A 453 22.74 -15.77 -9.56
CA LEU A 453 23.11 -15.74 -8.16
C LEU A 453 23.03 -17.15 -7.58
N GLU A 454 24.18 -17.68 -7.18
CA GLU A 454 24.28 -19.00 -6.54
C GLU A 454 24.18 -18.87 -5.02
N ARG A 455 23.18 -19.55 -4.45
CA ARG A 455 22.93 -19.65 -3.01
C ARG A 455 22.45 -21.06 -2.72
N LEU A 456 23.36 -22.01 -2.76
CA LEU A 456 23.04 -23.43 -2.64
C LEU A 456 22.14 -23.70 -1.41
N PRO A 457 21.08 -24.50 -1.57
CA PRO A 457 20.82 -25.41 -2.70
C PRO A 457 20.12 -24.74 -3.90
N LEU A 458 19.86 -23.44 -3.86
CA LEU A 458 19.16 -22.72 -4.92
C LEU A 458 20.12 -22.00 -5.88
N ARG A 459 19.67 -21.91 -7.13
CA ARG A 459 20.21 -21.00 -8.12
C ARG A 459 19.13 -19.99 -8.51
N PHE A 460 19.47 -18.71 -8.48
CA PHE A 460 18.58 -17.65 -8.94
C PHE A 460 19.06 -17.14 -10.30
N ILE A 461 18.15 -17.02 -11.26
CA ILE A 461 18.40 -16.34 -12.53
C ILE A 461 17.58 -15.07 -12.54
N VAL A 462 18.26 -13.93 -12.53
CA VAL A 462 17.61 -12.60 -12.59
C VAL A 462 17.72 -12.08 -14.01
N LEU A 463 16.59 -11.67 -14.59
CA LEU A 463 16.49 -11.31 -16.00
C LEU A 463 15.96 -9.88 -16.19
N ASP A 464 16.75 -9.04 -16.85
CA ASP A 464 16.30 -7.72 -17.32
C ASP A 464 15.47 -7.88 -18.60
N ALA A 465 14.15 -7.72 -18.43
CA ALA A 465 13.17 -7.75 -19.52
C ALA A 465 12.54 -6.37 -19.78
N SER A 466 13.16 -5.29 -19.31
CA SER A 466 12.56 -3.96 -19.24
C SER A 466 13.04 -3.04 -20.36
N TYR A 467 12.92 -3.48 -21.62
CA TYR A 467 13.27 -2.70 -22.81
C TYR A 467 12.02 -2.20 -23.56
N TRP A 468 12.03 -0.95 -23.99
CA TRP A 468 10.87 -0.34 -24.64
C TRP A 468 10.77 -0.77 -26.10
N ARG A 469 9.63 -1.34 -26.46
CA ARG A 469 9.32 -1.70 -27.85
C ARG A 469 8.99 -0.45 -28.64
N THR A 470 9.74 -0.21 -29.69
CA THR A 470 9.49 0.89 -30.64
C THR A 470 8.29 0.57 -31.53
N LEU A 471 7.73 1.59 -32.18
CA LEU A 471 6.56 1.43 -33.06
C LEU A 471 6.82 0.49 -34.25
N ASP A 472 8.04 0.48 -34.77
CA ASP A 472 8.52 -0.39 -35.85
C ASP A 472 8.86 -1.82 -35.39
N GLY A 473 8.73 -2.12 -34.10
CA GLY A 473 8.93 -3.46 -33.53
C GLY A 473 10.35 -3.76 -33.03
N GLY A 474 11.27 -2.81 -33.12
CA GLY A 474 12.56 -2.85 -32.44
C GLY A 474 12.47 -2.63 -30.92
N PHE A 475 13.63 -2.44 -30.29
CA PHE A 475 13.77 -2.18 -28.86
C PHE A 475 14.71 -1.00 -28.60
N THR A 476 14.36 -0.17 -27.62
CA THR A 476 15.17 0.95 -27.13
C THR A 476 15.25 0.94 -25.61
N GLU A 477 16.27 1.59 -25.06
CA GLU A 477 16.51 1.67 -23.61
C GLU A 477 15.83 2.86 -22.95
N THR A 478 15.25 3.76 -23.75
CA THR A 478 14.61 4.99 -23.27
C THR A 478 13.11 4.96 -23.54
N TYR A 479 12.34 5.36 -22.54
CA TYR A 479 10.91 5.55 -22.72
C TYR A 479 10.65 6.85 -23.50
N ASP A 480 9.95 6.73 -24.63
CA ASP A 480 9.41 7.87 -25.36
C ASP A 480 7.96 7.55 -25.70
N ARG A 481 7.02 8.26 -25.06
CA ARG A 481 5.58 8.03 -25.23
C ARG A 481 5.13 8.13 -26.69
N ALA A 482 5.80 8.93 -27.53
CA ALA A 482 5.45 9.09 -28.93
C ALA A 482 6.06 7.99 -29.83
N LYS A 483 7.08 7.26 -29.36
CA LYS A 483 7.85 6.30 -30.17
C LYS A 483 7.82 4.87 -29.64
N THR A 484 7.22 4.63 -28.48
CA THR A 484 7.17 3.33 -27.83
C THR A 484 5.73 2.88 -27.62
N ARG A 485 5.47 1.58 -27.76
CA ARG A 485 4.13 0.98 -27.63
C ARG A 485 3.96 0.05 -26.43
N GLY A 486 5.04 -0.21 -25.70
CA GLY A 486 5.05 -1.09 -24.54
C GLY A 486 6.46 -1.49 -24.17
N ILE A 487 6.58 -2.32 -23.13
CA ILE A 487 7.85 -2.86 -22.66
C ILE A 487 7.97 -4.34 -23.03
N GLY A 488 9.19 -4.86 -23.12
CA GLY A 488 9.42 -6.28 -23.29
C GLY A 488 10.89 -6.67 -23.41
N ILE A 489 11.08 -7.96 -23.60
CA ILE A 489 12.39 -8.61 -23.67
C ILE A 489 12.95 -8.66 -25.10
N LYS A 490 14.25 -8.38 -25.23
CA LYS A 490 15.01 -8.45 -26.49
C LYS A 490 15.32 -9.91 -26.88
N PRO A 491 15.50 -10.22 -28.18
CA PRO A 491 15.90 -11.57 -28.62
C PRO A 491 17.17 -12.09 -27.95
N GLU A 492 18.18 -11.23 -27.74
CA GLU A 492 19.46 -11.61 -27.14
C GLU A 492 19.29 -12.02 -25.67
N GLN A 493 18.36 -11.38 -24.94
CA GLN A 493 18.03 -11.75 -23.56
C GLN A 493 17.28 -13.10 -23.49
N ILE A 494 16.46 -13.41 -24.51
CA ILE A 494 15.82 -14.72 -24.62
C ILE A 494 16.88 -15.80 -24.84
N GLU A 495 17.83 -15.57 -25.74
CA GLU A 495 18.89 -16.55 -26.01
C GLU A 495 19.79 -16.75 -24.80
N TRP A 496 20.20 -15.65 -24.15
CA TRP A 496 20.96 -15.71 -22.90
C TRP A 496 20.25 -16.56 -21.82
N LEU A 497 18.93 -16.42 -21.68
CA LEU A 497 18.14 -17.24 -20.75
C LEU A 497 18.21 -18.74 -21.12
N ARG A 498 18.10 -19.08 -22.41
CA ARG A 498 18.20 -20.47 -22.87
C ARG A 498 19.55 -21.08 -22.56
N GLU A 499 20.62 -20.38 -22.90
CA GLU A 499 22.00 -20.81 -22.64
C GLU A 499 22.25 -20.98 -21.14
N THR A 500 21.79 -20.02 -20.33
CA THR A 500 21.96 -20.04 -18.87
C THR A 500 21.22 -21.22 -18.22
N LEU A 501 19.99 -21.51 -18.68
CA LEU A 501 19.22 -22.66 -18.20
C LEU A 501 19.84 -23.99 -18.66
N ALA A 502 20.34 -24.06 -19.89
CA ALA A 502 21.00 -25.25 -20.42
C ALA A 502 22.34 -25.56 -19.72
N ALA A 503 23.04 -24.54 -19.23
CA ALA A 503 24.33 -24.68 -18.55
C ALA A 503 24.25 -25.45 -17.23
N ASP A 504 23.09 -25.48 -16.56
CA ASP A 504 22.85 -26.40 -15.45
C ASP A 504 21.35 -26.73 -15.32
N THR A 505 21.05 -28.01 -15.46
CA THR A 505 19.70 -28.58 -15.47
C THR A 505 19.38 -29.37 -14.20
N THR A 506 20.24 -29.26 -13.18
CA THR A 506 20.18 -30.07 -11.96
C THR A 506 19.89 -29.24 -10.71
N THR A 507 20.50 -28.05 -10.58
CA THR A 507 20.31 -27.20 -9.40
C THR A 507 18.90 -26.62 -9.40
N PRO A 508 18.13 -26.78 -8.31
CA PRO A 508 16.81 -26.17 -8.18
C PRO A 508 16.89 -24.66 -8.46
N THR A 509 16.17 -24.21 -9.48
CA THR A 509 16.31 -22.87 -10.06
C THR A 509 15.05 -22.04 -9.86
N ILE A 510 15.25 -20.80 -9.43
CA ILE A 510 14.21 -19.78 -9.29
C ILE A 510 14.50 -18.68 -10.32
N ILE A 511 13.49 -18.32 -11.11
CA ILE A 511 13.59 -17.22 -12.07
C ILE A 511 13.00 -15.96 -11.48
N VAL A 512 13.73 -14.86 -11.53
CA VAL A 512 13.25 -13.54 -11.11
C VAL A 512 13.22 -12.61 -12.32
N TRP A 513 12.06 -12.03 -12.57
CA TRP A 513 11.96 -10.85 -13.43
C TRP A 513 10.81 -9.97 -12.92
N HIS A 514 10.58 -8.81 -13.53
CA HIS A 514 9.55 -7.90 -13.03
C HIS A 514 8.10 -8.33 -13.38
N TYR A 515 7.87 -8.90 -14.56
CA TYR A 515 6.51 -9.08 -15.12
C TYR A 515 5.82 -10.39 -14.70
N VAL A 516 4.52 -10.52 -14.94
CA VAL A 516 3.79 -11.77 -14.60
C VAL A 516 4.23 -12.92 -15.50
N PHE A 517 4.72 -14.02 -14.92
CA PHE A 517 4.97 -15.27 -15.66
C PHE A 517 3.68 -16.04 -15.96
N SER A 518 2.89 -16.28 -14.92
CA SER A 518 1.56 -16.88 -14.96
C SER A 518 0.77 -16.36 -13.77
N ASN A 519 -0.54 -16.21 -13.93
CA ASN A 519 -1.47 -15.98 -12.83
C ASN A 519 -2.71 -16.87 -12.98
N ARG A 520 -3.39 -17.11 -11.87
CA ARG A 520 -4.61 -17.95 -11.85
C ARG A 520 -5.76 -17.38 -12.68
N GLY A 521 -5.80 -16.06 -12.88
CA GLY A 521 -6.97 -15.36 -13.45
C GLY A 521 -8.25 -15.64 -12.67
N GLY A 522 -9.41 -15.44 -13.31
CA GLY A 522 -10.71 -15.84 -12.73
C GLY A 522 -11.21 -14.92 -11.62
N VAL A 523 -12.13 -15.40 -10.80
CA VAL A 523 -12.77 -14.60 -9.73
C VAL A 523 -11.96 -14.76 -8.45
N SER A 524 -11.49 -13.65 -7.88
CA SER A 524 -10.83 -13.63 -6.57
C SER A 524 -11.82 -13.89 -5.43
N SER A 525 -11.31 -14.20 -4.24
CA SER A 525 -12.13 -14.41 -3.05
C SER A 525 -12.96 -13.21 -2.60
N CYS A 526 -12.74 -12.00 -3.16
CA CYS A 526 -13.58 -10.82 -2.93
C CYS A 526 -14.39 -10.36 -4.14
N GLY A 527 -14.57 -11.24 -5.13
CA GLY A 527 -15.34 -10.97 -6.33
C GLY A 527 -14.60 -10.20 -7.42
N TYR A 528 -13.38 -9.70 -7.20
CA TYR A 528 -12.65 -9.06 -8.30
C TYR A 528 -12.29 -10.09 -9.37
N LYS A 529 -12.67 -9.85 -10.63
CA LYS A 529 -12.37 -10.74 -11.76
C LYS A 529 -11.01 -10.36 -12.35
N LEU A 530 -10.02 -11.22 -12.09
CA LEU A 530 -8.64 -11.11 -12.51
C LEU A 530 -8.48 -11.51 -13.98
N ARG A 531 -7.66 -10.74 -14.69
CA ARG A 531 -7.25 -11.06 -16.07
C ARG A 531 -6.17 -12.13 -16.04
N THR A 532 -6.30 -13.12 -16.93
CA THR A 532 -5.23 -14.09 -17.16
C THR A 532 -4.07 -13.39 -17.87
N SER A 533 -2.86 -13.57 -17.35
CA SER A 533 -1.62 -13.06 -17.94
C SER A 533 -0.57 -14.16 -17.92
N ARG A 534 -0.01 -14.46 -19.09
CA ARG A 534 1.09 -15.42 -19.28
C ARG A 534 1.88 -15.05 -20.53
N ASP A 535 3.20 -14.86 -20.43
CA ASP A 535 4.05 -14.85 -21.62
C ASP A 535 4.40 -16.29 -21.99
N ASN A 536 3.58 -16.90 -22.86
CA ASN A 536 3.75 -18.28 -23.30
C ASN A 536 5.12 -18.58 -23.89
N ARG A 537 5.80 -17.59 -24.49
CA ARG A 537 7.11 -17.80 -25.11
C ARG A 537 8.16 -18.02 -24.05
N ILE A 538 8.20 -17.17 -23.03
CA ILE A 538 9.14 -17.28 -21.90
C ILE A 538 8.76 -18.44 -21.01
N PHE A 539 7.47 -18.59 -20.71
CA PHE A 539 6.98 -19.69 -19.88
C PHE A 539 7.30 -21.05 -20.48
N GLY A 540 7.19 -21.22 -21.80
CA GLY A 540 7.60 -22.44 -22.48
C GLY A 540 9.10 -22.75 -22.37
N ILE A 541 9.96 -21.74 -22.23
CA ILE A 541 11.40 -21.95 -21.93
C ILE A 541 11.55 -22.52 -20.54
N LEU A 542 10.87 -21.93 -19.56
CA LEU A 542 10.97 -22.33 -18.16
C LEU A 542 10.40 -23.74 -17.95
N GLU A 543 9.26 -24.03 -18.57
CA GLU A 543 8.59 -25.32 -18.47
C GLU A 543 9.46 -26.46 -19.03
N ALA A 544 10.20 -26.20 -20.10
CA ALA A 544 11.15 -27.13 -20.72
C ALA A 544 12.40 -27.40 -19.85
N SER A 545 12.71 -26.53 -18.88
CA SER A 545 13.82 -26.73 -17.95
C SER A 545 13.37 -27.57 -16.75
N PRO A 546 13.96 -28.75 -16.51
CA PRO A 546 13.46 -29.70 -15.50
C PRO A 546 13.67 -29.24 -14.05
N ASN A 547 14.64 -28.35 -13.82
CA ASN A 547 15.03 -27.85 -12.51
C ASN A 547 14.46 -26.47 -12.17
N VAL A 548 13.68 -25.83 -13.04
CA VAL A 548 12.96 -24.60 -12.67
C VAL A 548 11.76 -24.97 -11.80
N ILE A 549 11.77 -24.51 -10.54
CA ILE A 549 10.76 -24.88 -9.53
C ILE A 549 9.81 -23.73 -9.20
N ALA A 550 10.28 -22.49 -9.35
CA ALA A 550 9.50 -21.30 -9.02
C ALA A 550 9.91 -20.10 -9.87
N SER A 551 9.00 -19.14 -9.94
CA SER A 551 9.28 -17.82 -10.47
C SER A 551 8.78 -16.73 -9.53
N LEU A 552 9.53 -15.63 -9.44
CA LEU A 552 9.24 -14.50 -8.56
C LEU A 552 9.12 -13.23 -9.40
N ASN A 553 8.06 -12.45 -9.18
CA ASN A 553 7.87 -11.20 -9.89
C ASN A 553 7.03 -10.16 -9.12
N GLY A 554 7.01 -8.93 -9.66
CA GLY A 554 6.28 -7.76 -9.17
C GLY A 554 5.29 -7.22 -10.18
N HIS A 555 5.24 -5.90 -10.38
CA HIS A 555 4.53 -5.20 -11.46
C HIS A 555 3.03 -5.01 -11.24
N THR A 556 2.34 -5.99 -10.68
CA THR A 556 0.89 -5.90 -10.55
C THR A 556 0.42 -5.28 -9.24
N HIS A 557 1.29 -5.17 -8.23
CA HIS A 557 1.00 -4.60 -6.92
C HIS A 557 -0.09 -5.32 -6.10
N TRP A 558 -0.30 -6.62 -6.37
CA TRP A 558 -1.06 -7.50 -5.49
C TRP A 558 -0.30 -8.81 -5.25
N ASN A 559 -0.68 -9.57 -4.24
CA ASN A 559 -0.16 -10.92 -4.05
C ASN A 559 -1.02 -11.94 -4.78
N SER A 560 -0.38 -12.82 -5.54
CA SER A 560 -0.99 -14.07 -5.97
C SER A 560 0.05 -15.16 -6.09
N VAL A 561 -0.35 -16.40 -5.84
CA VAL A 561 0.45 -17.57 -6.19
C VAL A 561 -0.31 -18.34 -7.26
N ASP A 562 0.40 -18.89 -8.23
CA ASP A 562 -0.15 -19.78 -9.24
C ASP A 562 0.77 -21.01 -9.38
N VAL A 563 0.21 -22.14 -9.84
CA VAL A 563 1.02 -23.32 -10.17
C VAL A 563 0.70 -23.69 -11.60
N ALA A 564 1.65 -23.46 -12.48
CA ALA A 564 1.52 -23.70 -13.92
C ALA A 564 2.68 -24.59 -14.37
N GLY A 565 2.39 -25.65 -15.12
CA GLY A 565 3.43 -26.59 -15.55
C GLY A 565 4.23 -27.20 -14.39
N GLY A 566 3.73 -27.23 -13.15
CA GLY A 566 4.53 -27.65 -11.99
C GLY A 566 5.59 -26.64 -11.52
N ILE A 567 5.55 -25.40 -12.02
CA ILE A 567 6.34 -24.26 -11.54
C ILE A 567 5.44 -23.39 -10.66
N THR A 568 5.90 -23.07 -9.45
CA THR A 568 5.19 -22.15 -8.55
C THR A 568 5.48 -20.71 -8.95
N CYS A 569 4.50 -20.02 -9.52
CA CYS A 569 4.62 -18.63 -9.96
C CYS A 569 4.13 -17.69 -8.86
N ILE A 570 5.03 -16.86 -8.33
CA ILE A 570 4.80 -16.02 -7.17
C ILE A 570 4.85 -14.54 -7.58
N GLN A 571 3.68 -13.93 -7.60
CA GLN A 571 3.46 -12.50 -7.80
C GLN A 571 3.43 -11.81 -6.43
N ASN A 572 4.29 -10.82 -6.22
CA ASN A 572 4.36 -10.04 -4.99
C ASN A 572 3.58 -8.72 -5.09
N ALA A 573 2.98 -8.30 -3.98
CA ALA A 573 2.41 -6.98 -3.86
C ALA A 573 3.49 -5.90 -3.79
N ALA A 574 3.07 -4.65 -3.99
CA ALA A 574 3.97 -3.51 -3.87
C ALA A 574 4.27 -3.19 -2.42
N PHE A 575 5.49 -2.71 -2.20
CA PHE A 575 5.91 -2.22 -0.90
C PHE A 575 5.51 -0.75 -0.68
N VAL A 576 5.50 0.09 -1.73
CA VAL A 576 5.30 1.55 -1.61
C VAL A 576 3.85 1.98 -1.32
N GLU A 577 2.89 1.14 -1.67
CA GLU A 577 1.46 1.41 -1.52
C GLU A 577 0.73 0.19 -0.98
N TRP A 578 -0.50 0.38 -0.49
CA TRP A 578 -1.29 -0.69 0.08
C TRP A 578 -1.37 -1.89 -0.88
N PRO A 579 -1.09 -3.13 -0.41
CA PRO A 579 -1.01 -3.52 1.00
C PRO A 579 0.35 -3.38 1.69
N ASN A 580 1.38 -2.81 1.05
CA ASN A 580 2.72 -2.61 1.63
C ASN A 580 3.35 -3.91 2.15
N MET A 581 3.38 -4.93 1.29
CA MET A 581 3.78 -6.28 1.68
C MET A 581 5.05 -6.73 0.99
N TYR A 582 5.73 -7.66 1.63
CA TYR A 582 6.89 -8.39 1.11
C TYR A 582 6.77 -9.86 1.53
N ARG A 583 7.65 -10.73 1.01
CA ARG A 583 7.70 -12.13 1.41
C ARG A 583 9.03 -12.47 2.05
N VAL A 584 9.01 -13.38 3.01
CA VAL A 584 10.21 -14.03 3.54
C VAL A 584 10.14 -15.51 3.19
N PHE A 585 11.27 -16.01 2.71
CA PHE A 585 11.48 -17.37 2.28
C PHE A 585 12.47 -18.05 3.20
N ARG A 586 12.19 -19.28 3.60
CA ARG A 586 13.07 -20.18 4.35
C ARG A 586 13.49 -21.33 3.45
N VAL A 587 14.80 -21.52 3.29
CA VAL A 587 15.36 -22.53 2.38
C VAL A 587 15.86 -23.72 3.19
N HIS A 588 15.34 -24.90 2.91
CA HIS A 588 15.76 -26.18 3.48
C HIS A 588 16.45 -27.05 2.41
N ASP A 589 16.87 -28.25 2.79
CA ASP A 589 17.56 -29.19 1.89
C ASP A 589 16.67 -29.70 0.77
N ASP A 590 15.37 -29.82 1.03
CA ASP A 590 14.39 -30.49 0.16
C ASP A 590 13.24 -29.58 -0.27
N ARG A 591 13.07 -28.42 0.38
CA ARG A 591 11.98 -27.48 0.12
C ARG A 591 12.36 -26.02 0.37
N LEU A 592 11.53 -25.16 -0.18
CA LEU A 592 11.43 -23.75 0.10
C LEU A 592 10.08 -23.50 0.77
N GLU A 593 10.05 -22.77 1.88
CA GLU A 593 8.83 -22.30 2.51
C GLU A 593 8.76 -20.78 2.41
N TRP A 594 7.55 -20.22 2.38
CA TRP A 594 7.39 -18.77 2.34
C TRP A 594 6.19 -18.30 3.14
N GLU A 595 6.29 -17.05 3.58
CA GLU A 595 5.24 -16.31 4.27
C GLU A 595 5.20 -14.87 3.76
N VAL A 596 4.01 -14.27 3.75
CA VAL A 596 3.81 -12.85 3.48
C VAL A 596 3.98 -12.07 4.78
N ARG A 597 4.69 -10.96 4.70
CA ARG A 597 4.86 -9.99 5.77
C ARG A 597 4.34 -8.62 5.34
N LEU A 598 3.82 -7.89 6.31
CA LEU A 598 3.43 -6.49 6.20
C LEU A 598 4.61 -5.59 6.61
N ALA A 599 4.69 -4.39 6.06
CA ALA A 599 5.55 -3.35 6.61
C ALA A 599 5.26 -3.12 8.11
N ASP A 600 6.32 -2.89 8.88
CA ASP A 600 6.28 -2.84 10.35
C ASP A 600 5.36 -1.72 10.87
N SER A 601 5.38 -0.54 10.24
CA SER A 601 4.56 0.58 10.66
C SER A 601 3.11 0.46 10.17
N PHE A 602 2.17 0.18 11.07
CA PHE A 602 0.74 0.21 10.72
C PHE A 602 0.28 1.61 10.34
N GLY A 603 0.93 2.66 10.84
CA GLY A 603 0.68 4.02 10.41
C GLY A 603 0.99 4.23 8.92
N PHE A 604 2.11 3.68 8.45
CA PHE A 604 2.47 3.70 7.03
C PHE A 604 1.46 2.92 6.17
N VAL A 605 1.10 1.71 6.60
CA VAL A 605 0.09 0.89 5.90
C VAL A 605 -1.28 1.58 5.87
N ARG A 606 -1.65 2.29 6.95
CA ARG A 606 -2.91 3.01 7.02
C ARG A 606 -2.99 4.19 6.06
N GLU A 607 -1.89 4.92 5.92
CA GLU A 607 -1.82 6.11 5.07
C GLU A 607 -1.73 5.80 3.58
N SER A 608 -1.26 4.61 3.22
CA SER A 608 -1.20 4.20 1.81
C SER A 608 -2.58 3.84 1.27
N PHE A 609 -3.56 3.65 2.16
CA PHE A 609 -4.90 3.17 1.86
C PHE A 609 -5.79 4.22 1.15
N VAL A 610 -6.44 3.84 0.04
CA VAL A 610 -7.52 4.62 -0.59
C VAL A 610 -8.85 3.90 -0.38
N PRO A 611 -9.75 4.35 0.52
CA PRO A 611 -10.97 3.62 0.90
C PRO A 611 -11.85 3.12 -0.24
N GLU A 612 -11.92 3.89 -1.33
CA GLU A 612 -12.75 3.58 -2.48
C GLU A 612 -12.12 2.52 -3.40
N LYS A 613 -10.79 2.33 -3.33
CA LYS A 613 -10.01 1.46 -4.24
C LYS A 613 -9.31 0.30 -3.57
N ALA A 614 -8.98 0.43 -2.29
CA ALA A 614 -8.20 -0.53 -1.54
C ALA A 614 -9.06 -1.73 -1.18
N LEU A 615 -8.79 -2.84 -1.87
CA LEU A 615 -9.65 -4.00 -1.88
C LEU A 615 -8.85 -5.22 -1.48
N SER A 616 -9.41 -6.00 -0.56
CA SER A 616 -8.74 -7.12 0.09
C SER A 616 -8.12 -8.14 -0.87
N TRP A 617 -8.60 -8.26 -2.11
CA TRP A 617 -7.95 -9.12 -3.11
C TRP A 617 -6.49 -8.79 -3.38
N MET A 618 -6.02 -7.57 -3.10
CA MET A 618 -4.60 -7.24 -3.30
C MET A 618 -3.68 -7.91 -2.28
N ILE A 619 -4.21 -8.26 -1.10
CA ILE A 619 -3.50 -9.04 -0.07
C ILE A 619 -3.40 -10.51 -0.47
N SER A 620 -4.48 -11.05 -1.03
CA SER A 620 -4.58 -12.44 -1.46
C SER A 620 -5.75 -12.56 -2.44
N THR A 621 -5.48 -13.14 -3.59
CA THR A 621 -6.50 -13.42 -4.60
C THR A 621 -7.32 -14.67 -4.26
N GLN A 622 -6.68 -15.65 -3.61
CA GLN A 622 -7.25 -16.94 -3.22
C GLN A 622 -6.53 -17.53 -1.99
N PRO A 623 -7.11 -18.54 -1.32
CA PRO A 623 -6.41 -19.32 -0.30
C PRO A 623 -5.06 -19.85 -0.80
N GLY A 624 -4.06 -19.85 0.07
CA GLY A 624 -2.69 -20.27 -0.26
C GLY A 624 -1.79 -19.16 -0.83
N ASP A 625 -2.25 -17.90 -0.85
CA ASP A 625 -1.44 -16.75 -1.27
C ASP A 625 -0.64 -16.07 -0.13
N LEU A 626 -0.90 -16.45 1.14
CA LEU A 626 -0.26 -15.88 2.34
C LEU A 626 0.94 -16.68 2.86
N ALA A 627 0.91 -18.01 2.72
CA ALA A 627 2.04 -18.88 3.04
C ALA A 627 1.96 -20.17 2.23
N GLY A 628 3.10 -20.83 2.03
CA GLY A 628 3.16 -22.08 1.27
C GLY A 628 4.55 -22.68 1.20
N ARG A 629 4.68 -23.76 0.41
CA ARG A 629 5.94 -24.46 0.19
C ARG A 629 6.11 -24.91 -1.25
N VAL A 630 7.36 -25.01 -1.69
CA VAL A 630 7.78 -25.53 -3.00
C VAL A 630 8.84 -26.60 -2.75
N LEU A 631 8.68 -27.79 -3.31
CA LEU A 631 9.72 -28.82 -3.25
C LEU A 631 10.86 -28.46 -4.19
N LEU A 632 12.10 -28.71 -3.77
CA LEU A 632 13.29 -28.44 -4.59
C LEU A 632 13.46 -29.45 -5.74
N ARG A 633 12.63 -30.49 -5.76
CA ARG A 633 12.51 -31.42 -6.89
C ARG A 633 11.11 -31.30 -7.50
N ARG A 634 11.05 -31.02 -8.79
CA ARG A 634 9.80 -31.06 -9.55
C ARG A 634 9.32 -32.52 -9.58
N GLY A 635 8.13 -32.79 -9.07
CA GLY A 635 7.52 -34.12 -9.19
C GLY A 635 7.39 -34.51 -10.65
N LYS A 636 7.63 -35.79 -11.00
CA LYS A 636 7.26 -36.29 -12.32
C LYS A 636 5.74 -36.16 -12.44
N GLN A 637 5.26 -35.37 -13.40
CA GLN A 637 3.84 -35.32 -13.75
C GLN A 637 3.40 -36.63 -14.41
#